data_AF-A0A2W7TTP3-F1
#
_entry.id   AF-A0A2W7TTP3-F1
#
_cell.length_a   1.000
_cell.length_b   1.000
_cell.length_c   1.000
_cell.angle_alpha   90.00
_cell.angle_beta   90.00
_cell.angle_gamma   90.00
#
_symmetry.space_group_name_H-M   'P 1'
#
loop_
_entity.id
_entity.type
_entity.pdbx_description
1 polymer ?
#
loop_
_entity_poly.entity_id
_entity_poly.type
_entity_poly.pdbx_seq_one_letter_code
_entity_poly.pdbx_strand_id
1 'polypeptide(L)'
;MHIDNLIHNFSSKILTQYLRSKIPTFKPDDEDLSHLFEDEVFEKYESIEKIGEANLNGDDLLVILSKTTDSLTEKSGKKNQYEIAKKILKEESKDASIFVFYDDEGNFRFSLVNTNYLGKKRNYSDFKRYTYFVDKNKSNKTFIKQVGECSFNSLDEIIKAFSVEPLNKLFYQEVSKAFYELIGGKISIASKKYDFTAVLELPSTPLANRKIYQEFSVRLIGRMIFCWFLKNKKSPNKLPLIPENWLQSDTVQLLSNGGFNYYHDYLEKLFFLILNKKQDERTIYDLPDGHDIIPFLNGGLFEPHVDDFFPRDSNGIHKVAHNLRIPNEWFFKFFQVLEQFNFTIDENSLNDAEVSIDPEMLGTIFENLLAEIDPDTEKSARKSTGSFYTPREIVDYMVEQSINQYLKTKTSIVDEVALQDLYKEGGINEFDEEQTIEILEALNIVKILDPACGSGAFPMGALHKIITILHKLDPDAIWWKEKQIKNIPNALARKYMQEHLDSKSPDYIRKLGVIQNSIYGVDLQPIATEISKLRSFLSLVIDESIYDNAENRGIEPLPNLEFKFVTANTLIGLPEDGGQQGMFDKFEELQLLEQLRGDYLQSSGKKKSDIKERFSRVQKKAFSSQNNLFADHESRSFKLMSWNPFGDEASTWFDPQWMFGIEKFDIVIGNPPYVYTRDVNFGSGFKDYVNKEYFSRIALPEKSKSRQAGKINLFAIFLLLGKKLISNTGTLTYIIPNNILRGTVYDVIRFDILNKNNIISIVDLGAGIFNKVTASTIVFQIGNKAVGSDMANVITDVKSLVNGDYHEKKIHQSVFLNNTSYTFNIMLDEEQTNLSNKISNSKNDFGNYCIDIIEGIVAHKHLIFETREENSFDLIEGKDIKRFNIRECSNFIVWNKKEIHRTRPEYLWEEEKKIVMQRISGGKMPLVAAIDLMKRKSFASTNNIVLKKEYREYYEFITCLLNSKLINWFYANNFSNNSDLTVNISKTFLETLPIKLIEVSKLNIFKELYSNLEKKYGTDEFKIEYNKLNLFVYKLYDLNHDEVLLIDSTLELSKDEYESIIIE
;
A
#
# COMPACT_ATOMS: atom_id res chain seq x y z
N MET A 1 7.42 -11.18 40.57
CA MET A 1 6.37 -12.20 40.76
C MET A 1 5.99 -12.71 39.37
N HIS A 2 5.91 -14.02 39.13
CA HIS A 2 5.76 -14.56 37.77
C HIS A 2 4.31 -14.50 37.27
N ILE A 3 4.14 -14.13 35.99
CA ILE A 3 2.84 -14.11 35.29
C ILE A 3 2.12 -15.45 35.35
N ASP A 4 2.86 -16.56 35.46
CA ASP A 4 2.31 -17.91 35.63
C ASP A 4 1.44 -18.05 36.88
N ASN A 5 1.78 -17.34 37.96
CA ASN A 5 0.97 -17.35 39.18
C ASN A 5 -0.35 -16.60 39.01
N LEU A 6 -0.38 -15.56 38.17
CA LEU A 6 -1.62 -14.85 37.83
C LEU A 6 -2.55 -15.76 37.01
N ILE A 7 -2.01 -16.58 36.13
CA ILE A 7 -2.76 -17.51 35.26
C ILE A 7 -3.39 -18.65 36.07
N HIS A 8 -2.62 -19.32 36.92
CA HIS A 8 -3.08 -20.55 37.58
C HIS A 8 -3.85 -20.31 38.88
N ASN A 9 -3.62 -19.17 39.54
CA ASN A 9 -4.17 -18.85 40.85
C ASN A 9 -4.83 -17.46 40.85
N PHE A 10 -5.59 -17.12 39.80
CA PHE A 10 -6.16 -15.77 39.65
C PHE A 10 -6.95 -15.31 40.89
N SER A 11 -6.67 -14.09 41.35
CA SER A 11 -7.43 -13.39 42.39
C SER A 11 -7.12 -11.89 42.36
N SER A 12 -8.00 -11.05 42.91
CA SER A 12 -7.78 -9.60 43.07
C SER A 12 -6.41 -9.29 43.68
N LYS A 13 -6.08 -9.97 44.79
CA LYS A 13 -4.80 -9.79 45.49
C LYS A 13 -3.58 -10.11 44.62
N ILE A 14 -3.64 -11.17 43.81
CA ILE A 14 -2.53 -11.59 42.95
C ILE A 14 -2.38 -10.63 41.76
N LEU A 15 -3.50 -10.16 41.18
CA LEU A 15 -3.49 -9.13 40.14
C LEU A 15 -2.87 -7.82 40.65
N THR A 16 -3.30 -7.34 41.81
CA THR A 16 -2.75 -6.13 42.46
C THR A 16 -1.25 -6.28 42.75
N GLN A 17 -0.80 -7.44 43.23
CA GLN A 17 0.62 -7.72 43.45
C GLN A 17 1.43 -7.76 42.15
N TYR A 18 0.88 -8.35 41.09
CA TYR A 18 1.50 -8.39 39.77
C TYR A 18 1.71 -6.96 39.24
N LEU A 19 0.66 -6.15 39.23
CA LEU A 19 0.69 -4.76 38.74
C LEU A 19 1.64 -3.88 39.55
N ARG A 20 1.64 -3.98 40.90
CA ARG A 20 2.63 -3.27 41.74
C ARG A 20 4.08 -3.63 41.42
N SER A 21 4.33 -4.88 41.00
CA SER A 21 5.68 -5.32 40.64
C SER A 21 6.13 -4.82 39.27
N LYS A 22 5.18 -4.45 38.39
CA LYS A 22 5.42 -3.98 37.02
C LYS A 22 5.36 -2.47 36.87
N ILE A 23 4.48 -1.81 37.62
CA ILE A 23 4.18 -0.39 37.53
C ILE A 23 4.57 0.27 38.86
N PRO A 24 5.73 0.95 38.93
CA PRO A 24 6.20 1.57 40.18
C PRO A 24 5.25 2.62 40.76
N THR A 25 4.48 3.30 39.90
CA THR A 25 3.53 4.35 40.28
C THR A 25 2.14 3.82 40.66
N PHE A 26 1.91 2.50 40.59
CA PHE A 26 0.60 1.91 40.84
C PHE A 26 0.22 1.97 42.32
N LYS A 27 -0.90 2.63 42.59
CA LYS A 27 -1.53 2.78 43.89
C LYS A 27 -2.78 1.89 43.93
N PRO A 28 -2.81 0.85 44.77
CA PRO A 28 -4.04 0.10 44.99
C PRO A 28 -5.11 1.01 45.57
N ASP A 29 -6.32 0.76 45.14
CA ASP A 29 -7.56 1.39 45.58
C ASP A 29 -8.57 0.25 45.74
N ASP A 30 -9.60 0.40 46.56
CA ASP A 30 -10.66 -0.62 46.70
C ASP A 30 -12.00 0.15 46.76
N GLU A 31 -12.40 0.70 45.61
CA GLU A 31 -13.62 1.49 45.46
C GLU A 31 -14.68 0.70 44.66
N ASP A 32 -15.89 0.61 45.22
CA ASP A 32 -17.01 -0.05 44.57
C ASP A 32 -17.74 0.91 43.61
N LEU A 33 -17.64 0.64 42.32
CA LEU A 33 -18.24 1.42 41.24
C LEU A 33 -19.60 0.87 40.80
N SER A 34 -20.17 -0.08 41.54
CA SER A 34 -21.48 -0.67 41.24
C SER A 34 -22.59 0.38 41.17
N HIS A 35 -22.48 1.46 41.95
CA HIS A 35 -23.40 2.59 41.96
C HIS A 35 -23.52 3.33 40.62
N LEU A 36 -22.56 3.15 39.70
CA LEU A 36 -22.61 3.75 38.37
C LEU A 36 -23.56 3.01 37.42
N PHE A 37 -24.11 1.85 37.78
CA PHE A 37 -24.88 0.98 36.88
C PHE A 37 -26.28 0.68 37.41
N GLU A 38 -27.21 0.40 36.49
CA GLU A 38 -28.59 -0.01 36.82
C GLU A 38 -28.63 -1.50 37.19
N ASP A 39 -29.66 -1.93 37.93
CA ASP A 39 -29.81 -3.30 38.46
C ASP A 39 -29.72 -4.39 37.37
N GLU A 40 -30.14 -4.10 36.13
CA GLU A 40 -30.08 -5.03 34.98
C GLU A 40 -28.64 -5.48 34.64
N VAL A 41 -27.62 -4.65 34.93
CA VAL A 41 -26.22 -5.04 34.70
C VAL A 41 -25.80 -6.16 35.65
N PHE A 42 -26.34 -6.16 36.88
CA PHE A 42 -26.00 -7.15 37.92
C PHE A 42 -26.64 -8.53 37.71
N GLU A 43 -27.46 -8.70 36.67
CA GLU A 43 -27.84 -10.04 36.20
C GLU A 43 -26.61 -10.83 35.69
N LYS A 44 -25.59 -10.13 35.16
CA LYS A 44 -24.42 -10.73 34.50
C LYS A 44 -23.09 -10.50 35.23
N TYR A 45 -23.05 -9.58 36.19
CA TYR A 45 -21.83 -9.18 36.90
C TYR A 45 -22.12 -9.04 38.39
N GLU A 46 -21.34 -9.68 39.26
CA GLU A 46 -21.54 -9.64 40.71
C GLU A 46 -20.93 -8.39 41.37
N SER A 47 -19.85 -7.85 40.80
CA SER A 47 -19.20 -6.64 41.29
C SER A 47 -18.46 -5.89 40.18
N ILE A 48 -18.26 -4.59 40.38
CA ILE A 48 -17.45 -3.73 39.53
C ILE A 48 -16.60 -2.85 40.45
N GLU A 49 -15.33 -3.20 40.62
CA GLU A 49 -14.43 -2.62 41.62
C GLU A 49 -13.23 -1.95 40.96
N LYS A 50 -12.91 -0.73 41.39
CA LYS A 50 -11.63 -0.08 41.09
C LYS A 50 -10.59 -0.60 42.07
N ILE A 51 -9.66 -1.40 41.56
CA ILE A 51 -8.60 -2.04 42.37
C ILE A 51 -7.28 -1.23 42.39
N GLY A 52 -7.21 -0.13 41.65
CA GLY A 52 -6.11 0.81 41.70
C GLY A 52 -5.96 1.72 40.48
N GLU A 53 -4.99 2.61 40.58
CA GLU A 53 -4.64 3.59 39.55
C GLU A 53 -3.13 3.82 39.46
N ALA A 54 -2.65 4.30 38.31
CA ALA A 54 -1.24 4.65 38.09
C ALA A 54 -1.12 5.88 37.17
N ASN A 55 -0.03 6.62 37.31
CA ASN A 55 0.36 7.66 36.35
C ASN A 55 1.59 7.18 35.55
N LEU A 56 1.50 7.26 34.23
CA LEU A 56 2.47 6.74 33.26
C LEU A 56 3.00 7.89 32.39
N ASN A 57 3.99 8.64 32.89
CA ASN A 57 4.62 9.76 32.17
C ASN A 57 3.63 10.83 31.68
N GLY A 58 2.60 11.12 32.46
CA GLY A 58 1.58 12.13 32.12
C GLY A 58 0.22 11.56 31.72
N ASP A 59 0.14 10.26 31.39
CA ASP A 59 -1.13 9.57 31.14
C ASP A 59 -1.64 8.85 32.41
N ASP A 60 -2.92 8.96 32.71
CA ASP A 60 -3.55 8.27 33.84
C ASP A 60 -4.15 6.92 33.43
N LEU A 61 -3.80 5.86 34.19
CA LEU A 61 -4.28 4.49 34.01
C LEU A 61 -5.11 4.02 35.20
N LEU A 62 -6.33 3.54 34.96
CA LEU A 62 -7.15 2.84 35.97
C LEU A 62 -7.06 1.33 35.82
N VAL A 63 -7.30 0.60 36.91
CA VAL A 63 -7.47 -0.85 36.85
C VAL A 63 -8.78 -1.24 37.53
N ILE A 64 -9.67 -1.83 36.75
CA ILE A 64 -11.00 -2.26 37.18
C ILE A 64 -11.04 -3.78 37.15
N LEU A 65 -11.64 -4.37 38.19
CA LEU A 65 -11.89 -5.78 38.33
C LEU A 65 -13.39 -6.02 38.47
N SER A 66 -13.92 -7.02 37.78
CA SER A 66 -15.33 -7.37 37.86
C SER A 66 -15.54 -8.88 37.80
N LYS A 67 -16.37 -9.41 38.69
CA LYS A 67 -16.72 -10.82 38.71
C LYS A 67 -17.97 -11.07 37.86
N THR A 68 -17.95 -12.07 36.98
CA THR A 68 -19.10 -12.45 36.15
C THR A 68 -19.92 -13.56 36.77
N THR A 69 -21.24 -13.53 36.60
CA THR A 69 -22.15 -14.61 37.05
C THR A 69 -22.12 -15.81 36.09
N ASP A 70 -21.91 -15.54 34.79
CA ASP A 70 -21.75 -16.55 33.76
C ASP A 70 -20.28 -16.98 33.60
N SER A 71 -20.07 -18.24 33.18
CA SER A 71 -18.73 -18.71 32.78
C SER A 71 -18.20 -17.92 31.58
N LEU A 72 -16.93 -17.52 31.66
CA LEU A 72 -16.28 -16.81 30.57
C LEU A 72 -15.85 -17.79 29.48
N THR A 73 -16.08 -17.39 28.23
CA THR A 73 -15.56 -18.08 27.04
C THR A 73 -14.83 -17.09 26.17
N GLU A 74 -14.16 -17.57 25.12
CA GLU A 74 -13.50 -16.70 24.12
C GLU A 74 -14.48 -15.70 23.45
N LYS A 75 -15.79 -16.01 23.40
CA LYS A 75 -16.80 -15.22 22.66
C LYS A 75 -17.84 -14.51 23.54
N SER A 76 -18.09 -14.96 24.77
CA SER A 76 -19.20 -14.44 25.60
C SER A 76 -18.94 -13.04 26.18
N GLY A 77 -19.95 -12.16 26.21
CA GLY A 77 -19.97 -10.95 27.05
C GLY A 77 -19.12 -9.73 26.64
N LYS A 78 -18.39 -9.76 25.52
CA LYS A 78 -17.44 -8.68 25.15
C LYS A 78 -18.06 -7.28 25.00
N LYS A 79 -19.23 -7.19 24.34
CA LYS A 79 -19.90 -5.90 24.10
C LYS A 79 -20.36 -5.25 25.41
N ASN A 80 -20.98 -6.04 26.29
CA ASN A 80 -21.47 -5.53 27.58
C ASN A 80 -20.30 -5.07 28.46
N GLN A 81 -19.21 -5.83 28.50
CA GLN A 81 -17.98 -5.46 29.21
C GLN A 81 -17.36 -4.15 28.71
N TYR A 82 -17.41 -3.90 27.40
CA TYR A 82 -16.94 -2.63 26.85
C TYR A 82 -17.81 -1.43 27.23
N GLU A 83 -19.13 -1.58 27.19
CA GLU A 83 -20.02 -0.48 27.59
C GLU A 83 -19.81 -0.12 29.06
N ILE A 84 -19.57 -1.13 29.93
CA ILE A 84 -19.12 -0.92 31.31
C ILE A 84 -17.83 -0.12 31.34
N ALA A 85 -16.82 -0.55 30.59
CA ALA A 85 -15.51 0.08 30.54
C ALA A 85 -15.57 1.55 30.09
N LYS A 86 -16.33 1.82 29.02
CA LYS A 86 -16.53 3.15 28.46
C LYS A 86 -17.25 4.08 29.43
N LYS A 87 -18.27 3.57 30.14
CA LYS A 87 -19.00 4.35 31.15
C LYS A 87 -18.09 4.78 32.29
N ILE A 88 -17.27 3.88 32.82
CA ILE A 88 -16.33 4.17 33.91
C ILE A 88 -15.27 5.19 33.46
N LEU A 89 -14.63 4.98 32.30
CA LEU A 89 -13.62 5.91 31.78
C LEU A 89 -14.17 7.32 31.51
N LYS A 90 -15.47 7.41 31.15
CA LYS A 90 -16.15 8.69 30.96
C LYS A 90 -16.33 9.41 32.29
N GLU A 91 -16.82 8.73 33.32
CA GLU A 91 -17.07 9.31 34.64
C GLU A 91 -15.75 9.72 35.33
N GLU A 92 -14.77 8.83 35.36
CA GLU A 92 -13.49 9.03 36.03
C GLU A 92 -12.55 10.01 35.31
N SER A 93 -12.86 10.37 34.06
CA SER A 93 -12.05 11.31 33.26
C SER A 93 -10.56 10.93 33.12
N LYS A 94 -10.26 9.63 32.92
CA LYS A 94 -8.89 9.10 32.78
C LYS A 94 -8.48 8.74 31.35
N ASP A 95 -7.17 8.71 31.08
CA ASP A 95 -6.63 8.45 29.75
C ASP A 95 -6.80 7.00 29.31
N ALA A 96 -6.62 6.03 30.22
CA ALA A 96 -6.80 4.61 29.92
C ALA A 96 -7.22 3.78 31.12
N SER A 97 -7.67 2.55 30.87
CA SER A 97 -7.95 1.57 31.91
C SER A 97 -7.74 0.14 31.45
N ILE A 98 -7.17 -0.67 32.35
CA ILE A 98 -7.16 -2.13 32.25
C ILE A 98 -8.42 -2.66 32.95
N PHE A 99 -9.25 -3.39 32.21
CA PHE A 99 -10.42 -4.08 32.73
C PHE A 99 -10.15 -5.57 32.83
N VAL A 100 -10.42 -6.15 33.98
CA VAL A 100 -10.30 -7.59 34.20
C VAL A 100 -11.64 -8.16 34.61
N PHE A 101 -12.22 -9.02 33.77
CA PHE A 101 -13.44 -9.74 34.08
C PHE A 101 -13.09 -11.20 34.38
N TYR A 102 -13.62 -11.78 35.45
CA TYR A 102 -13.28 -13.16 35.83
C TYR A 102 -14.50 -13.96 36.29
N ASP A 103 -14.45 -15.29 36.09
CA ASP A 103 -15.51 -16.22 36.51
C ASP A 103 -15.13 -17.05 37.75
N ASP A 104 -16.07 -17.86 38.23
CA ASP A 104 -15.89 -18.74 39.40
C ASP A 104 -14.81 -19.83 39.18
N GLU A 105 -14.50 -20.17 37.93
CA GLU A 105 -13.45 -21.15 37.62
C GLU A 105 -12.04 -20.52 37.66
N GLY A 106 -11.95 -19.20 37.80
CA GLY A 106 -10.71 -18.44 37.78
C GLY A 106 -10.19 -18.15 36.37
N ASN A 107 -11.01 -18.37 35.33
CA ASN A 107 -10.70 -17.86 34.00
C ASN A 107 -10.95 -16.35 34.01
N PHE A 108 -10.13 -15.62 33.27
CA PHE A 108 -10.28 -14.17 33.22
C PHE A 108 -10.00 -13.61 31.85
N ARG A 109 -10.59 -12.45 31.60
CA ARG A 109 -10.39 -11.64 30.42
C ARG A 109 -9.65 -10.37 30.82
N PHE A 110 -8.50 -10.14 30.20
CA PHE A 110 -7.63 -9.00 30.47
C PHE A 110 -7.72 -8.04 29.29
N SER A 111 -8.37 -6.89 29.48
CA SER A 111 -8.72 -5.93 28.43
C SER A 111 -8.12 -4.55 28.71
N LEU A 112 -7.77 -3.81 27.66
CA LEU A 112 -7.34 -2.40 27.74
C LEU A 112 -8.33 -1.53 26.95
N VAL A 113 -8.77 -0.43 27.55
CA VAL A 113 -9.57 0.61 26.88
C VAL A 113 -8.89 1.95 27.15
N ASN A 114 -8.68 2.76 26.11
CA ASN A 114 -8.02 4.06 26.21
C ASN A 114 -8.82 5.14 25.50
N THR A 115 -8.61 6.39 25.90
CA THR A 115 -9.28 7.56 25.35
C THR A 115 -8.52 8.05 24.12
N ASN A 116 -9.25 8.30 23.03
CA ASN A 116 -8.76 9.00 21.84
C ASN A 116 -9.36 10.41 21.81
N TYR A 117 -8.52 11.44 21.94
CA TYR A 117 -8.95 12.84 21.94
C TYR A 117 -9.15 13.35 20.49
N LEU A 118 -10.39 13.63 20.09
CA LEU A 118 -10.81 14.18 18.78
C LEU A 118 -11.11 15.68 18.90
N GLY A 119 -10.09 16.54 18.97
CA GLY A 119 -10.31 17.99 19.17
C GLY A 119 -11.05 18.26 20.49
N LYS A 120 -12.34 18.67 20.42
CA LYS A 120 -13.22 18.84 21.61
C LYS A 120 -14.09 17.63 21.95
N LYS A 121 -14.13 16.58 21.11
CA LYS A 121 -14.92 15.35 21.34
C LYS A 121 -14.02 14.23 21.86
N ARG A 122 -14.54 13.39 22.74
CA ARG A 122 -13.83 12.25 23.35
C ARG A 122 -14.34 10.95 22.72
N ASN A 123 -13.47 10.24 22.00
CA ASN A 123 -13.71 8.86 21.56
C ASN A 123 -12.89 7.89 22.42
N TYR A 124 -13.19 6.61 22.30
CA TYR A 124 -12.51 5.54 23.04
C TYR A 124 -11.94 4.54 22.04
N SER A 125 -10.89 3.83 22.42
CA SER A 125 -10.37 2.71 21.67
C SER A 125 -11.38 1.58 21.63
N ASP A 126 -11.33 0.79 20.56
CA ASP A 126 -12.24 -0.31 20.36
C ASP A 126 -11.93 -1.45 21.34
N PHE A 127 -12.94 -1.96 22.06
CA PHE A 127 -12.77 -3.08 22.99
C PHE A 127 -12.20 -4.33 22.37
N LYS A 128 -12.47 -4.55 21.08
CA LYS A 128 -12.27 -5.85 20.48
C LYS A 128 -10.83 -6.07 20.02
N ARG A 129 -9.99 -5.01 19.94
CA ARG A 129 -8.55 -5.10 19.59
C ARG A 129 -7.62 -5.37 20.77
N TYR A 130 -8.04 -5.07 22.00
CA TYR A 130 -7.14 -4.99 23.13
C TYR A 130 -7.57 -5.92 24.27
N THR A 131 -7.77 -7.21 23.97
CA THR A 131 -8.27 -8.19 24.94
C THR A 131 -7.56 -9.54 24.83
N TYR A 132 -7.23 -10.13 25.97
CA TYR A 132 -6.77 -11.52 26.11
C TYR A 132 -7.78 -12.34 26.91
N PHE A 133 -8.13 -13.54 26.45
CA PHE A 133 -8.80 -14.53 27.30
C PHE A 133 -7.76 -15.50 27.87
N VAL A 134 -7.80 -15.69 29.19
CA VAL A 134 -6.83 -16.52 29.92
C VAL A 134 -7.58 -17.65 30.62
N ASP A 135 -7.23 -18.87 30.23
CA ASP A 135 -7.78 -20.11 30.76
C ASP A 135 -6.62 -20.93 31.35
N LYS A 136 -6.72 -21.29 32.63
CA LYS A 136 -5.65 -22.02 33.34
C LYS A 136 -5.30 -23.38 32.72
N ASN A 137 -6.17 -23.95 31.90
CA ASN A 137 -5.95 -25.21 31.20
C ASN A 137 -5.29 -25.03 29.82
N LYS A 138 -5.13 -23.79 29.34
CA LYS A 138 -4.45 -23.46 28.08
C LYS A 138 -3.02 -23.01 28.32
N SER A 139 -2.21 -23.02 27.26
CA SER A 139 -0.80 -22.61 27.35
C SER A 139 -0.59 -21.11 27.55
N ASN A 140 -1.57 -20.26 27.19
CA ASN A 140 -1.56 -18.80 27.35
C ASN A 140 -0.29 -18.09 26.84
N LYS A 141 0.42 -18.69 25.88
CA LYS A 141 1.76 -18.24 25.43
C LYS A 141 1.78 -16.78 24.98
N THR A 142 0.77 -16.33 24.23
CA THR A 142 0.68 -14.94 23.76
C THR A 142 0.55 -13.96 24.90
N PHE A 143 -0.32 -14.23 25.88
CA PHE A 143 -0.49 -13.40 27.07
C PHE A 143 0.80 -13.35 27.91
N ILE A 144 1.43 -14.51 28.12
CA ILE A 144 2.73 -14.62 28.82
C ILE A 144 3.79 -13.76 28.13
N LYS A 145 3.89 -13.84 26.80
CA LYS A 145 4.89 -13.09 26.05
C LYS A 145 4.62 -11.58 26.03
N GLN A 146 3.41 -11.18 25.65
CA GLN A 146 3.10 -9.77 25.46
C GLN A 146 2.94 -9.03 26.78
N VAL A 147 2.09 -9.53 27.68
CA VAL A 147 1.80 -8.88 28.96
C VAL A 147 2.89 -9.19 29.99
N GLY A 148 3.49 -10.38 29.95
CA GLY A 148 4.56 -10.77 30.87
C GLY A 148 5.89 -10.09 30.60
N GLU A 149 6.25 -9.85 29.33
CA GLU A 149 7.48 -9.11 28.98
C GLU A 149 7.26 -7.60 28.93
N CYS A 150 6.02 -7.10 28.95
CA CYS A 150 5.74 -5.67 29.01
C CYS A 150 6.35 -5.05 30.30
N SER A 151 7.02 -3.91 30.11
CA SER A 151 7.60 -3.10 31.19
C SER A 151 6.60 -2.13 31.84
N PHE A 152 5.48 -1.83 31.16
CA PHE A 152 4.44 -0.89 31.61
C PHE A 152 4.97 0.51 31.97
N ASN A 153 6.00 1.02 31.27
CA ASN A 153 6.59 2.34 31.60
C ASN A 153 5.81 3.51 30.99
N SER A 154 5.05 3.29 29.93
CA SER A 154 4.23 4.30 29.25
C SER A 154 2.94 3.68 28.73
N LEU A 155 1.92 4.52 28.51
CA LEU A 155 0.67 4.07 27.90
C LEU A 155 0.91 3.45 26.51
N ASP A 156 1.80 4.03 25.70
CA ASP A 156 2.20 3.48 24.39
C ASP A 156 2.76 2.06 24.46
N GLU A 157 3.55 1.72 25.49
CA GLU A 157 4.07 0.35 25.68
C GLU A 157 2.95 -0.63 26.01
N ILE A 158 1.96 -0.20 26.81
CA ILE A 158 0.79 -1.01 27.16
C ILE A 158 -0.09 -1.20 25.93
N ILE A 159 -0.40 -0.13 25.19
CA ILE A 159 -1.16 -0.21 23.93
C ILE A 159 -0.47 -1.16 22.94
N LYS A 160 0.86 -1.11 22.83
CA LYS A 160 1.63 -2.05 21.99
C LYS A 160 1.52 -3.48 22.48
N ALA A 161 1.60 -3.73 23.79
CA ALA A 161 1.47 -5.08 24.33
C ALA A 161 0.13 -5.72 23.96
N PHE A 162 -0.95 -4.94 23.92
CA PHE A 162 -2.27 -5.43 23.52
C PHE A 162 -2.55 -5.31 22.01
N SER A 163 -1.59 -4.87 21.18
CA SER A 163 -1.75 -4.79 19.73
C SER A 163 -1.40 -6.11 19.02
N VAL A 164 -2.05 -6.37 17.88
CA VAL A 164 -1.74 -7.52 17.02
C VAL A 164 -0.44 -7.30 16.23
N GLU A 165 -0.04 -6.05 15.98
CA GLU A 165 1.11 -5.75 15.13
C GLU A 165 2.45 -6.33 15.63
N PRO A 166 2.80 -6.26 16.93
CA PRO A 166 4.02 -6.89 17.43
C PRO A 166 3.99 -8.42 17.33
N LEU A 167 2.81 -9.04 17.51
CA LEU A 167 2.62 -10.48 17.33
C LEU A 167 2.85 -10.87 15.87
N ASN A 168 2.24 -10.13 14.93
CA ASN A 168 2.46 -10.32 13.49
C ASN A 168 3.94 -10.15 13.15
N LYS A 169 4.59 -9.10 13.64
CA LYS A 169 6.02 -8.90 13.39
C LYS A 169 6.87 -10.08 13.88
N LEU A 170 6.55 -10.63 15.04
CA LEU A 170 7.24 -11.79 15.60
C LEU A 170 6.98 -13.07 14.77
N PHE A 171 5.72 -13.38 14.47
CA PHE A 171 5.38 -14.55 13.67
C PHE A 171 6.06 -14.50 12.30
N TYR A 172 6.08 -13.33 11.66
CA TYR A 172 6.82 -13.10 10.42
C TYR A 172 8.32 -13.43 10.55
N GLN A 173 8.96 -13.00 11.65
CA GLN A 173 10.37 -13.29 11.86
C GLN A 173 10.64 -14.78 11.96
N GLU A 174 9.79 -15.54 12.66
CA GLU A 174 9.95 -16.99 12.78
C GLU A 174 9.68 -17.71 11.44
N VAL A 175 8.66 -17.31 10.68
CA VAL A 175 8.39 -17.86 9.34
C VAL A 175 9.54 -17.55 8.38
N SER A 176 10.12 -16.35 8.45
CA SER A 176 11.29 -15.97 7.65
C SER A 176 12.53 -16.79 7.99
N LYS A 177 12.79 -17.06 9.28
CA LYS A 177 13.86 -17.99 9.67
C LYS A 177 13.62 -19.39 9.09
N ALA A 178 12.41 -19.92 9.23
CA ALA A 178 12.07 -21.24 8.69
C ALA A 178 12.25 -21.31 7.16
N PHE A 179 11.90 -20.25 6.44
CA PHE A 179 12.14 -20.13 5.00
C PHE A 179 13.65 -20.16 4.67
N TYR A 180 14.48 -19.39 5.36
CA TYR A 180 15.93 -19.39 5.14
C TYR A 180 16.62 -20.68 5.57
N GLU A 181 16.08 -21.41 6.54
CA GLU A 181 16.54 -22.75 6.86
C GLU A 181 16.37 -23.70 5.66
N LEU A 182 15.25 -23.61 4.93
CA LEU A 182 15.03 -24.43 3.73
C LEU A 182 16.05 -24.11 2.63
N ILE A 183 16.19 -22.83 2.26
CA ILE A 183 16.93 -22.44 1.04
C ILE A 183 18.38 -22.00 1.28
N GLY A 184 18.76 -21.78 2.55
CA GLY A 184 20.04 -21.20 2.95
C GLY A 184 20.18 -19.72 2.61
N GLY A 185 21.03 -19.01 3.35
CA GLY A 185 21.31 -17.60 3.12
C GLY A 185 21.48 -16.78 4.39
N LYS A 186 21.80 -15.49 4.21
CA LYS A 186 22.06 -14.55 5.30
C LYS A 186 20.89 -13.58 5.45
N ILE A 187 20.36 -13.48 6.66
CA ILE A 187 19.30 -12.52 7.02
C ILE A 187 19.71 -11.72 8.26
N SER A 188 19.25 -10.46 8.33
CA SER A 188 19.37 -9.63 9.53
C SER A 188 18.00 -9.43 10.18
N ILE A 189 17.80 -10.00 11.37
CA ILE A 189 16.56 -9.86 12.14
C ILE A 189 16.89 -9.11 13.43
N ALA A 190 16.21 -7.98 13.67
CA ALA A 190 16.42 -7.14 14.86
C ALA A 190 17.91 -6.82 15.12
N SER A 191 18.64 -6.46 14.05
CA SER A 191 20.09 -6.17 14.05
C SER A 191 21.02 -7.35 14.35
N LYS A 192 20.49 -8.57 14.54
CA LYS A 192 21.27 -9.82 14.61
C LYS A 192 21.35 -10.46 13.24
N LYS A 193 22.56 -10.86 12.83
CA LYS A 193 22.79 -11.56 11.56
C LYS A 193 22.74 -13.06 11.79
N TYR A 194 21.97 -13.74 10.95
CA TYR A 194 21.85 -15.19 10.89
C TYR A 194 22.42 -15.66 9.54
N ASP A 195 23.08 -16.82 9.56
CA ASP A 195 23.61 -17.47 8.35
C ASP A 195 23.12 -18.92 8.36
N PHE A 196 22.20 -19.23 7.45
CA PHE A 196 21.54 -20.52 7.38
C PHE A 196 22.15 -21.36 6.25
N THR A 197 22.33 -22.65 6.53
CA THR A 197 22.67 -23.65 5.51
C THR A 197 21.37 -24.27 5.00
N ALA A 198 21.23 -24.39 3.68
CA ALA A 198 20.04 -24.95 3.06
C ALA A 198 19.84 -26.41 3.48
N VAL A 199 18.62 -26.76 3.93
CA VAL A 199 18.24 -28.14 4.27
C VAL A 199 17.34 -28.80 3.23
N LEU A 200 16.75 -28.02 2.32
CA LEU A 200 15.96 -28.54 1.20
C LEU A 200 16.89 -29.13 0.13
N GLU A 201 16.54 -30.30 -0.39
CA GLU A 201 17.17 -30.88 -1.58
C GLU A 201 16.08 -31.17 -2.63
N LEU A 202 16.16 -30.50 -3.78
CA LEU A 202 15.25 -30.72 -4.90
C LEU A 202 15.84 -31.69 -5.94
N PRO A 203 15.03 -32.60 -6.51
CA PRO A 203 15.48 -33.54 -7.54
C PRO A 203 16.00 -32.80 -8.77
N SER A 204 17.19 -33.21 -9.26
CA SER A 204 17.77 -32.74 -10.52
C SER A 204 17.88 -31.21 -10.67
N THR A 205 17.78 -30.47 -9.57
CA THR A 205 17.75 -29.00 -9.54
C THR A 205 18.89 -28.53 -8.64
N PRO A 206 19.97 -27.95 -9.19
CA PRO A 206 21.07 -27.45 -8.37
C PRO A 206 20.63 -26.29 -7.48
N LEU A 207 21.17 -26.18 -6.27
CA LEU A 207 20.93 -25.06 -5.34
C LEU A 207 21.26 -23.67 -5.95
N ALA A 208 22.11 -23.64 -6.99
CA ALA A 208 22.38 -22.44 -7.77
C ALA A 208 21.11 -21.86 -8.43
N ASN A 209 20.11 -22.70 -8.72
CA ASN A 209 18.80 -22.25 -9.18
C ASN A 209 17.91 -21.86 -7.98
N ARG A 210 18.29 -20.76 -7.31
CA ARG A 210 17.60 -20.28 -6.11
C ARG A 210 16.11 -20.01 -6.32
N LYS A 211 15.70 -19.58 -7.53
CA LYS A 211 14.32 -19.23 -7.84
C LYS A 211 13.36 -20.40 -7.58
N ILE A 212 13.67 -21.59 -8.09
CA ILE A 212 12.82 -22.78 -7.92
C ILE A 212 12.76 -23.19 -6.44
N TYR A 213 13.90 -23.13 -5.73
CA TYR A 213 13.97 -23.41 -4.29
C TYR A 213 13.09 -22.45 -3.48
N GLN A 214 13.13 -21.16 -3.81
CA GLN A 214 12.33 -20.11 -3.18
C GLN A 214 10.84 -20.30 -3.47
N GLU A 215 10.46 -20.51 -4.73
CA GLU A 215 9.08 -20.75 -5.17
C GLU A 215 8.49 -21.99 -4.48
N PHE A 216 9.21 -23.11 -4.46
CA PHE A 216 8.81 -24.32 -3.75
C PHE A 216 8.63 -24.07 -2.24
N SER A 217 9.60 -23.41 -1.60
CA SER A 217 9.58 -23.16 -0.14
C SER A 217 8.41 -22.26 0.26
N VAL A 218 8.11 -21.22 -0.54
CA VAL A 218 6.93 -20.37 -0.32
C VAL A 218 5.63 -21.16 -0.48
N ARG A 219 5.49 -21.96 -1.54
CA ARG A 219 4.28 -22.80 -1.75
C ARG A 219 4.10 -23.80 -0.61
N LEU A 220 5.18 -24.45 -0.17
CA LEU A 220 5.16 -25.41 0.95
C LEU A 220 4.66 -24.76 2.24
N ILE A 221 5.30 -23.64 2.65
CA ILE A 221 4.91 -22.89 3.85
C ILE A 221 3.46 -22.38 3.71
N GLY A 222 3.06 -21.87 2.55
CA GLY A 222 1.71 -21.42 2.26
C GLY A 222 0.66 -22.51 2.43
N ARG A 223 0.90 -23.70 1.87
CA ARG A 223 0.03 -24.88 2.05
C ARG A 223 -0.06 -25.31 3.51
N MET A 224 1.07 -25.33 4.23
CA MET A 224 1.09 -25.73 5.64
C MET A 224 0.32 -24.75 6.52
N ILE A 225 0.49 -23.43 6.33
CA ILE A 225 -0.25 -22.43 7.10
C ILE A 225 -1.74 -22.46 6.74
N PHE A 226 -2.10 -22.66 5.46
CA PHE A 226 -3.50 -22.85 5.07
C PHE A 226 -4.13 -24.06 5.77
N CYS A 227 -3.44 -25.21 5.75
CA CYS A 227 -3.89 -26.40 6.47
C CYS A 227 -3.97 -26.17 7.99
N TRP A 228 -3.10 -25.32 8.55
CA TRP A 228 -3.19 -24.90 9.95
C TRP A 228 -4.48 -24.13 10.26
N PHE A 229 -4.91 -23.21 9.39
CA PHE A 229 -6.23 -22.56 9.51
C PHE A 229 -7.38 -23.58 9.43
N LEU A 230 -7.30 -24.57 8.54
CA LEU A 230 -8.31 -25.65 8.46
C LEU A 230 -8.34 -26.51 9.73
N LYS A 231 -7.19 -26.82 10.33
CA LYS A 231 -7.11 -27.51 11.63
C LYS A 231 -7.81 -26.71 12.73
N ASN A 232 -7.71 -25.38 12.72
CA ASN A 232 -8.36 -24.53 13.72
C ASN A 232 -9.86 -24.32 13.45
N LYS A 233 -10.34 -24.55 12.22
CA LYS A 233 -11.76 -24.50 11.89
C LYS A 233 -12.46 -25.80 12.34
N LYS A 234 -13.28 -25.69 13.37
CA LYS A 234 -13.97 -26.82 14.02
C LYS A 234 -15.49 -26.78 13.77
N SER A 235 -16.11 -27.95 13.68
CA SER A 235 -17.57 -28.09 13.63
C SER A 235 -18.21 -27.70 14.98
N PRO A 236 -19.55 -27.56 15.06
CA PRO A 236 -20.24 -27.38 16.35
C PRO A 236 -19.92 -28.47 17.39
N ASN A 237 -19.57 -29.68 16.94
CA ASN A 237 -19.13 -30.79 17.79
C ASN A 237 -17.63 -30.72 18.15
N LYS A 238 -16.97 -29.59 17.87
CA LYS A 238 -15.53 -29.34 18.09
C LYS A 238 -14.60 -30.25 17.25
N LEU A 239 -15.09 -30.87 16.18
CA LEU A 239 -14.28 -31.70 15.29
C LEU A 239 -13.59 -30.83 14.22
N PRO A 240 -12.26 -30.79 14.12
CA PRO A 240 -11.56 -29.97 13.13
C PRO A 240 -11.71 -30.51 11.70
N LEU A 241 -11.52 -29.66 10.68
CA LEU A 241 -11.49 -30.11 9.28
C LEU A 241 -10.27 -30.97 8.96
N ILE A 242 -9.13 -30.65 9.58
CA ILE A 242 -7.93 -31.48 9.56
C ILE A 242 -7.68 -31.98 10.99
N PRO A 243 -7.63 -33.31 11.23
CA PRO A 243 -7.38 -33.85 12.55
C PRO A 243 -6.06 -33.34 13.15
N GLU A 244 -6.03 -33.10 14.47
CA GLU A 244 -4.92 -32.38 15.11
C GLU A 244 -3.56 -33.07 14.96
N ASN A 245 -3.55 -34.41 14.97
CA ASN A 245 -2.36 -35.24 14.78
C ASN A 245 -1.72 -35.10 13.39
N TRP A 246 -2.43 -34.59 12.37
CA TRP A 246 -1.82 -34.39 11.05
C TRP A 246 -0.85 -33.21 11.00
N LEU A 247 -0.97 -32.25 11.92
CA LEU A 247 -0.20 -31.01 11.93
C LEU A 247 0.20 -30.70 13.38
N GLN A 248 1.04 -31.55 13.97
CA GLN A 248 1.51 -31.38 15.35
C GLN A 248 2.98 -31.78 15.44
N SER A 249 3.75 -31.04 16.23
CA SER A 249 5.18 -31.29 16.44
C SER A 249 5.44 -32.71 17.01
N ASP A 250 4.64 -33.14 17.98
CA ASP A 250 4.71 -34.49 18.57
C ASP A 250 4.52 -35.61 17.53
N THR A 251 3.64 -35.41 16.55
CA THR A 251 3.42 -36.39 15.49
C THR A 251 4.61 -36.47 14.54
N VAL A 252 5.21 -35.34 14.18
CA VAL A 252 6.47 -35.33 13.41
C VAL A 252 7.55 -36.11 14.16
N GLN A 253 7.67 -35.91 15.47
CA GLN A 253 8.66 -36.60 16.29
C GLN A 253 8.42 -38.11 16.36
N LEU A 254 7.17 -38.53 16.58
CA LEU A 254 6.78 -39.94 16.61
C LEU A 254 7.08 -40.63 15.27
N LEU A 255 6.72 -40.01 14.16
CA LEU A 255 6.97 -40.53 12.82
C LEU A 255 8.47 -40.59 12.51
N SER A 256 9.23 -39.58 12.93
CA SER A 256 10.68 -39.57 12.79
C SER A 256 11.35 -40.72 13.55
N ASN A 257 10.87 -41.05 14.76
CA ASN A 257 11.36 -42.20 15.53
C ASN A 257 11.01 -43.54 14.88
N GLY A 258 9.90 -43.59 14.12
CA GLY A 258 9.48 -44.74 13.34
C GLY A 258 10.17 -44.88 11.97
N GLY A 259 11.06 -43.95 11.60
CA GLY A 259 11.77 -43.96 10.32
C GLY A 259 10.97 -43.46 9.12
N PHE A 260 9.81 -42.82 9.35
CA PHE A 260 8.97 -42.25 8.30
C PHE A 260 9.49 -40.88 7.83
N ASN A 261 9.27 -40.55 6.56
CA ASN A 261 9.51 -39.24 5.99
C ASN A 261 8.21 -38.41 6.09
N TYR A 262 8.21 -37.38 6.93
CA TYR A 262 7.00 -36.61 7.21
C TYR A 262 6.41 -35.92 5.97
N TYR A 263 7.26 -35.45 5.05
CA TYR A 263 6.78 -34.84 3.81
C TYR A 263 6.07 -35.86 2.93
N HIS A 264 6.76 -36.93 2.51
CA HIS A 264 6.22 -37.90 1.56
C HIS A 264 5.11 -38.79 2.13
N ASP A 265 5.25 -39.21 3.39
CA ASP A 265 4.32 -40.16 3.99
C ASP A 265 3.03 -39.49 4.48
N TYR A 266 3.06 -38.17 4.76
CA TYR A 266 1.94 -37.41 5.29
C TYR A 266 1.58 -36.17 4.46
N LEU A 267 2.44 -35.14 4.38
CA LEU A 267 2.07 -33.85 3.78
C LEU A 267 1.79 -33.93 2.28
N GLU A 268 2.62 -34.64 1.51
CA GLU A 268 2.47 -34.85 0.08
C GLU A 268 1.11 -35.51 -0.23
N LYS A 269 0.73 -36.53 0.56
CA LYS A 269 -0.56 -37.20 0.46
C LYS A 269 -1.71 -36.27 0.88
N LEU A 270 -1.55 -35.52 1.97
CA LEU A 270 -2.53 -34.52 2.43
C LEU A 270 -2.84 -33.51 1.33
N PHE A 271 -1.82 -32.93 0.71
CA PHE A 271 -1.99 -31.94 -0.34
C PHE A 271 -2.63 -32.57 -1.58
N PHE A 272 -1.98 -33.57 -2.17
CA PHE A 272 -2.31 -33.95 -3.55
C PHE A 272 -3.31 -35.11 -3.67
N LEU A 273 -3.44 -35.94 -2.64
CA LEU A 273 -4.29 -37.14 -2.66
C LEU A 273 -5.51 -37.03 -1.75
N ILE A 274 -5.56 -36.05 -0.85
CA ILE A 274 -6.67 -35.86 0.09
C ILE A 274 -7.40 -34.55 -0.24
N LEU A 275 -6.74 -33.41 -0.07
CA LEU A 275 -7.37 -32.10 -0.29
C LEU A 275 -7.71 -31.85 -1.79
N ASN A 276 -6.96 -32.48 -2.70
CA ASN A 276 -7.20 -32.43 -4.14
C ASN A 276 -7.87 -33.69 -4.73
N LYS A 277 -8.35 -34.63 -3.91
CA LYS A 277 -9.06 -35.81 -4.40
C LYS A 277 -10.37 -36.06 -3.65
N LYS A 278 -11.43 -36.40 -4.37
CA LYS A 278 -12.71 -36.79 -3.75
C LYS A 278 -12.55 -38.09 -2.96
N GLN A 279 -13.33 -38.24 -1.88
CA GLN A 279 -13.23 -39.36 -0.94
C GLN A 279 -13.36 -40.74 -1.61
N ASP A 280 -14.29 -40.89 -2.55
CA ASP A 280 -14.53 -42.12 -3.32
C ASP A 280 -13.37 -42.51 -4.24
N GLU A 281 -12.53 -41.55 -4.63
CA GLU A 281 -11.35 -41.77 -5.47
C GLU A 281 -10.07 -42.05 -4.67
N ARG A 282 -10.13 -42.03 -3.32
CA ARG A 282 -8.96 -42.19 -2.43
C ARG A 282 -8.56 -43.64 -2.19
N THR A 283 -9.47 -44.60 -2.40
CA THR A 283 -9.32 -46.01 -1.98
C THR A 283 -8.16 -46.77 -2.64
N ILE A 284 -7.60 -46.23 -3.73
CA ILE A 284 -6.47 -46.80 -4.44
C ILE A 284 -5.11 -46.43 -3.81
N TYR A 285 -5.11 -45.51 -2.86
CA TYR A 285 -3.91 -44.99 -2.20
C TYR A 285 -3.80 -45.50 -0.76
N ASP A 286 -2.57 -45.74 -0.32
CA ASP A 286 -2.26 -45.99 1.08
C ASP A 286 -2.16 -44.64 1.83
N LEU A 287 -3.20 -44.29 2.58
CA LEU A 287 -3.36 -42.99 3.24
C LEU A 287 -3.34 -43.13 4.78
N PRO A 288 -2.76 -42.16 5.51
CA PRO A 288 -2.76 -42.17 6.97
C PRO A 288 -4.16 -42.18 7.60
N ASP A 289 -4.24 -42.61 8.85
CA ASP A 289 -5.49 -42.67 9.63
C ASP A 289 -6.14 -41.29 9.78
N GLY A 290 -7.48 -41.29 9.72
CA GLY A 290 -8.29 -40.07 9.83
C GLY A 290 -8.39 -39.25 8.53
N HIS A 291 -7.86 -39.73 7.41
CA HIS A 291 -8.02 -39.06 6.11
C HIS A 291 -9.49 -39.00 5.64
N ASP A 292 -10.34 -39.93 6.10
CA ASP A 292 -11.76 -40.01 5.73
C ASP A 292 -12.55 -38.77 6.15
N ILE A 293 -12.17 -38.14 7.26
CA ILE A 293 -12.86 -36.94 7.78
C ILE A 293 -12.33 -35.63 7.19
N ILE A 294 -11.27 -35.68 6.37
CA ILE A 294 -10.68 -34.51 5.72
C ILE A 294 -11.43 -34.24 4.40
N PRO A 295 -12.01 -33.03 4.22
CA PRO A 295 -12.78 -32.71 3.03
C PRO A 295 -11.89 -32.55 1.79
N PHE A 296 -12.48 -32.75 0.63
CA PHE A 296 -11.98 -32.34 -0.67
C PHE A 296 -12.21 -30.84 -0.87
N LEU A 297 -11.17 -30.10 -1.26
CA LEU A 297 -11.21 -28.64 -1.47
C LEU A 297 -10.99 -28.22 -2.93
N ASN A 298 -10.91 -29.14 -3.88
CA ASN A 298 -10.50 -28.87 -5.26
C ASN A 298 -9.01 -28.54 -5.44
N GLY A 299 -8.55 -28.74 -6.67
CA GLY A 299 -7.16 -28.58 -7.10
C GLY A 299 -6.70 -27.15 -7.29
N GLY A 300 -7.07 -26.21 -6.44
CA GLY A 300 -6.49 -24.86 -6.46
C GLY A 300 -5.05 -24.91 -5.95
N LEU A 301 -4.85 -24.41 -4.73
CA LEU A 301 -3.58 -24.46 -4.00
C LEU A 301 -2.93 -25.86 -3.96
N PHE A 302 -3.77 -26.90 -3.97
CA PHE A 302 -3.38 -28.30 -3.82
C PHE A 302 -3.25 -29.04 -5.16
N GLU A 303 -3.25 -28.33 -6.30
CA GLU A 303 -2.76 -28.92 -7.55
C GLU A 303 -1.23 -29.10 -7.50
N PRO A 304 -0.71 -30.29 -7.88
CA PRO A 304 0.73 -30.49 -7.98
C PRO A 304 1.33 -29.55 -9.03
N HIS A 305 2.26 -28.72 -8.61
CA HIS A 305 3.13 -27.93 -9.49
C HIS A 305 4.21 -28.82 -10.11
N VAL A 306 4.79 -28.41 -11.24
CA VAL A 306 5.88 -29.18 -11.88
C VAL A 306 7.06 -29.39 -10.92
N ASP A 307 7.40 -28.34 -10.18
CA ASP A 307 8.44 -28.33 -9.14
C ASP A 307 8.01 -28.95 -7.80
N ASP A 308 6.79 -29.52 -7.69
CA ASP A 308 6.43 -30.32 -6.53
C ASP A 308 6.91 -31.77 -6.65
N PHE A 309 7.48 -32.14 -7.81
CA PHE A 309 8.08 -33.45 -8.09
C PHE A 309 7.17 -34.63 -7.71
N PHE A 310 5.90 -34.56 -8.13
CA PHE A 310 4.86 -35.53 -7.81
C PHE A 310 4.64 -36.52 -8.98
N PRO A 311 5.43 -37.61 -9.12
CA PRO A 311 5.38 -38.45 -10.30
C PRO A 311 4.16 -39.38 -10.29
N ARG A 312 3.80 -39.82 -11.49
CA ARG A 312 2.73 -40.79 -11.76
C ARG A 312 3.28 -41.98 -12.53
N ASP A 313 2.71 -43.15 -12.29
CA ASP A 313 3.03 -44.38 -13.02
C ASP A 313 2.36 -44.40 -14.41
N SER A 314 2.54 -45.50 -15.15
CA SER A 314 1.96 -45.69 -16.49
C SER A 314 0.42 -45.69 -16.50
N ASN A 315 -0.21 -45.91 -15.34
CA ASN A 315 -1.66 -45.88 -15.17
C ASN A 315 -2.15 -44.51 -14.65
N GLY A 316 -1.25 -43.53 -14.50
CA GLY A 316 -1.55 -42.21 -13.97
C GLY A 316 -1.73 -42.17 -12.44
N ILE A 317 -1.38 -43.24 -11.73
CA ILE A 317 -1.46 -43.34 -10.27
C ILE A 317 -0.17 -42.78 -9.67
N HIS A 318 -0.29 -41.97 -8.62
CA HIS A 318 0.88 -41.43 -7.93
C HIS A 318 1.78 -42.54 -7.38
N LYS A 319 3.09 -42.36 -7.54
CA LYS A 319 4.11 -43.21 -6.93
C LYS A 319 5.04 -42.34 -6.09
N VAL A 320 5.21 -42.66 -4.82
CA VAL A 320 6.10 -41.89 -3.95
C VAL A 320 7.54 -41.96 -4.47
N ALA A 321 8.19 -40.81 -4.61
CA ALA A 321 9.58 -40.69 -4.97
C ALA A 321 10.34 -39.90 -3.89
N HIS A 322 11.23 -40.58 -3.16
CA HIS A 322 12.02 -39.97 -2.07
C HIS A 322 13.25 -39.19 -2.57
N ASN A 323 13.14 -38.58 -3.75
CA ASN A 323 14.20 -37.78 -4.37
C ASN A 323 14.17 -36.34 -3.89
N LEU A 324 13.01 -35.82 -3.49
CA LEU A 324 12.87 -34.55 -2.78
C LEU A 324 13.15 -34.82 -1.29
N ARG A 325 13.99 -34.00 -0.65
CA ARG A 325 14.32 -34.23 0.77
C ARG A 325 14.18 -32.95 1.58
N ILE A 326 13.41 -33.09 2.66
CA ILE A 326 13.27 -32.09 3.72
C ILE A 326 13.40 -32.84 5.04
N PRO A 327 14.30 -32.46 5.95
CA PRO A 327 14.44 -33.14 7.23
C PRO A 327 13.19 -33.01 8.11
N ASN A 328 12.79 -34.09 8.78
CA ASN A 328 11.71 -34.07 9.77
C ASN A 328 11.95 -33.02 10.87
N GLU A 329 13.20 -32.77 11.24
CA GLU A 329 13.57 -31.75 12.23
C GLU A 329 13.09 -30.34 11.83
N TRP A 330 13.08 -30.02 10.54
CA TRP A 330 12.57 -28.74 10.06
C TRP A 330 11.06 -28.62 10.29
N PHE A 331 10.29 -29.64 9.94
CA PHE A 331 8.84 -29.67 10.18
C PHE A 331 8.51 -29.61 11.67
N PHE A 332 9.26 -30.33 12.50
CA PHE A 332 9.11 -30.30 13.95
C PHE A 332 9.25 -28.88 14.49
N LYS A 333 10.34 -28.18 14.15
CA LYS A 333 10.57 -26.78 14.56
C LYS A 333 9.49 -25.85 14.02
N PHE A 334 9.10 -26.02 12.77
CA PHE A 334 8.07 -25.16 12.16
C PHE A 334 6.71 -25.32 12.86
N PHE A 335 6.25 -26.54 13.16
CA PHE A 335 5.01 -26.72 13.91
C PHE A 335 5.13 -26.23 15.36
N GLN A 336 6.29 -26.37 16.02
CA GLN A 336 6.51 -25.74 17.33
C GLN A 336 6.37 -24.22 17.27
N VAL A 337 6.77 -23.59 16.17
CA VAL A 337 6.52 -22.16 15.93
C VAL A 337 5.02 -21.93 15.82
N LEU A 338 4.29 -22.63 14.94
CA LEU A 338 2.85 -22.43 14.79
C LEU A 338 2.07 -22.64 16.11
N GLU A 339 2.46 -23.63 16.91
CA GLU A 339 1.91 -23.95 18.24
C GLU A 339 2.18 -22.86 19.30
N GLN A 340 2.98 -21.84 19.01
CA GLN A 340 3.20 -20.69 19.89
C GLN A 340 2.19 -19.57 19.67
N PHE A 341 1.48 -19.57 18.55
CA PHE A 341 0.58 -18.49 18.16
C PHE A 341 -0.86 -18.96 18.14
N ASN A 342 -1.77 -18.10 18.59
CA ASN A 342 -3.19 -18.29 18.39
C ASN A 342 -3.55 -17.82 16.97
N PHE A 343 -4.37 -18.57 16.25
CA PHE A 343 -4.84 -18.22 14.91
C PHE A 343 -6.33 -17.93 14.97
N THR A 344 -6.74 -16.85 14.34
CA THR A 344 -8.16 -16.52 14.14
C THR A 344 -8.58 -16.92 12.73
N ILE A 345 -9.80 -17.41 12.60
CA ILE A 345 -10.41 -17.64 11.29
C ILE A 345 -11.19 -16.42 10.81
N ASP A 346 -11.24 -15.31 11.52
CA ASP A 346 -11.97 -14.10 11.10
C ASP A 346 -11.02 -13.04 10.52
N GLU A 347 -11.28 -12.56 9.30
CA GLU A 347 -10.55 -11.46 8.62
C GLU A 347 -11.37 -10.16 8.59
N ASN A 348 -12.69 -10.25 8.86
CA ASN A 348 -13.69 -9.26 8.48
C ASN A 348 -13.93 -8.16 9.51
N SER A 349 -13.32 -8.28 10.68
CA SER A 349 -13.56 -7.33 11.72
C SER A 349 -12.25 -6.57 11.93
N LEU A 350 -12.23 -5.29 11.51
CA LEU A 350 -11.29 -4.32 12.09
C LEU A 350 -11.32 -4.40 13.62
N ASN A 351 -12.40 -4.94 14.17
CA ASN A 351 -12.70 -5.08 15.56
C ASN A 351 -12.91 -6.56 15.95
N ASP A 352 -12.30 -7.61 15.39
CA ASP A 352 -12.41 -8.96 16.02
C ASP A 352 -11.11 -9.67 15.83
N ALA A 353 -10.27 -9.59 16.85
CA ALA A 353 -9.56 -10.75 17.34
C ALA A 353 -9.00 -10.44 18.74
N GLU A 354 -9.14 -11.40 19.64
CA GLU A 354 -8.12 -11.67 20.65
C GLU A 354 -6.74 -11.66 19.97
N VAL A 355 -5.66 -11.19 20.60
CA VAL A 355 -4.34 -11.04 19.96
C VAL A 355 -3.87 -12.35 19.28
N SER A 356 -4.15 -12.48 17.98
CA SER A 356 -4.09 -13.72 17.19
C SER A 356 -3.66 -13.41 15.75
N ILE A 357 -3.17 -14.42 15.05
CA ILE A 357 -2.75 -14.34 13.64
C ILE A 357 -3.96 -14.52 12.74
N ASP A 358 -4.20 -13.55 11.86
CA ASP A 358 -5.28 -13.56 10.86
C ASP A 358 -4.78 -13.99 9.46
N PRO A 359 -5.70 -14.30 8.52
CA PRO A 359 -5.36 -14.60 7.12
C PRO A 359 -4.71 -13.43 6.36
N GLU A 360 -5.01 -12.17 6.71
CA GLU A 360 -4.42 -10.98 6.06
C GLU A 360 -2.89 -10.99 6.22
N MET A 361 -2.41 -11.41 7.39
CA MET A 361 -1.00 -11.49 7.71
C MET A 361 -0.20 -12.33 6.69
N LEU A 362 -0.82 -13.36 6.09
CA LEU A 362 -0.16 -14.17 5.06
C LEU A 362 0.33 -13.32 3.89
N GLY A 363 -0.47 -12.35 3.43
CA GLY A 363 -0.08 -11.45 2.37
C GLY A 363 1.19 -10.68 2.73
N THR A 364 1.23 -10.14 3.94
CA THR A 364 2.39 -9.41 4.47
C THR A 364 3.62 -10.30 4.61
N ILE A 365 3.47 -11.53 5.11
CA ILE A 365 4.59 -12.46 5.26
C ILE A 365 5.18 -12.77 3.90
N PHE A 366 4.35 -13.22 2.97
CA PHE A 366 4.84 -13.68 1.69
C PHE A 366 5.39 -12.54 0.83
N GLU A 367 4.79 -11.34 0.84
CA GLU A 367 5.40 -10.16 0.19
C GLU A 367 6.77 -9.79 0.77
N ASN A 368 6.92 -9.88 2.10
CA ASN A 368 8.20 -9.58 2.73
C ASN A 368 9.26 -10.65 2.42
N LEU A 369 8.88 -11.94 2.32
CA LEU A 369 9.76 -12.99 1.85
C LEU A 369 10.11 -12.81 0.37
N LEU A 370 9.14 -12.41 -0.46
CA LEU A 370 9.36 -12.06 -1.86
C LEU A 370 10.37 -10.92 -2.04
N ALA A 371 10.34 -9.92 -1.15
CA ALA A 371 11.31 -8.83 -1.15
C ALA A 371 12.76 -9.27 -0.87
N GLU A 372 12.97 -10.52 -0.47
CA GLU A 372 14.27 -11.14 -0.23
C GLU A 372 14.71 -12.09 -1.36
N ILE A 373 13.91 -12.26 -2.42
CA ILE A 373 14.10 -13.24 -3.48
C ILE A 373 15.10 -12.81 -4.58
N ASP A 374 15.51 -11.55 -4.68
CA ASP A 374 16.41 -11.07 -5.74
C ASP A 374 17.89 -11.48 -5.48
N PRO A 375 18.50 -12.38 -6.28
CA PRO A 375 19.84 -12.91 -6.03
C PRO A 375 20.98 -11.92 -6.31
N ASP A 376 20.73 -10.84 -7.06
CA ASP A 376 21.81 -10.09 -7.74
C ASP A 376 22.11 -8.71 -7.16
N THR A 377 21.48 -8.28 -6.06
CA THR A 377 21.86 -7.01 -5.44
C THR A 377 21.81 -7.03 -3.91
N GLU A 378 22.88 -6.56 -3.27
CA GLU A 378 22.88 -6.11 -1.84
C GLU A 378 21.90 -4.94 -1.58
N LYS A 379 21.12 -4.53 -2.60
CA LYS A 379 19.99 -3.61 -2.47
C LYS A 379 18.74 -4.48 -2.33
N SER A 380 18.05 -4.37 -1.20
CA SER A 380 16.74 -5.02 -0.96
C SER A 380 15.88 -5.03 -2.24
N ALA A 381 15.31 -6.18 -2.64
CA ALA A 381 14.52 -6.33 -3.87
C ALA A 381 13.34 -5.34 -3.98
N ARG A 382 12.93 -4.73 -2.85
CA ARG A 382 11.98 -3.60 -2.80
C ARG A 382 12.40 -2.41 -3.67
N LYS A 383 13.70 -2.15 -3.82
CA LYS A 383 14.22 -1.06 -4.67
C LYS A 383 14.28 -1.44 -6.15
N SER A 384 14.43 -2.74 -6.48
CA SER A 384 14.50 -3.22 -7.87
C SER A 384 13.11 -3.50 -8.45
N THR A 385 12.19 -4.04 -7.66
CA THR A 385 10.79 -4.32 -8.05
C THR A 385 9.84 -3.16 -7.75
N GLY A 386 10.17 -2.29 -6.80
CA GLY A 386 9.29 -1.20 -6.36
C GLY A 386 8.06 -1.66 -5.58
N SER A 387 8.02 -2.92 -5.14
CA SER A 387 6.92 -3.52 -4.38
C SER A 387 6.99 -3.08 -2.91
N PHE A 388 5.92 -2.43 -2.44
CA PHE A 388 5.76 -2.03 -1.05
C PHE A 388 4.38 -2.45 -0.55
N TYR A 389 4.36 -3.08 0.63
CA TYR A 389 3.12 -3.38 1.34
C TYR A 389 2.31 -2.09 1.55
N THR A 390 1.02 -2.16 1.24
CA THR A 390 0.10 -1.06 1.44
C THR A 390 -0.60 -1.23 2.79
N PRO A 391 -0.49 -0.27 3.73
CA PRO A 391 -1.19 -0.35 5.01
C PRO A 391 -2.71 -0.50 4.82
N ARG A 392 -3.33 -1.34 5.65
CA ARG A 392 -4.77 -1.65 5.59
C ARG A 392 -5.66 -0.41 5.60
N GLU A 393 -5.34 0.57 6.46
CA GLU A 393 -6.11 1.82 6.55
C GLU A 393 -6.17 2.58 5.22
N ILE A 394 -5.08 2.56 4.45
CA ILE A 394 -5.02 3.20 3.13
C ILE A 394 -5.80 2.37 2.10
N VAL A 395 -5.68 1.04 2.15
CA VAL A 395 -6.46 0.12 1.30
C VAL A 395 -7.96 0.36 1.52
N ASP A 396 -8.41 0.34 2.77
CA ASP A 396 -9.80 0.55 3.16
C ASP A 396 -10.31 1.91 2.66
N TYR A 397 -9.58 2.99 2.93
CA TYR A 397 -9.93 4.32 2.46
C TYR A 397 -10.06 4.37 0.92
N MET A 398 -9.07 3.86 0.19
CA MET A 398 -9.09 3.89 -1.27
C MET A 398 -10.23 3.08 -1.87
N VAL A 399 -10.51 1.91 -1.30
CA VAL A 399 -11.62 1.05 -1.73
C VAL A 399 -12.95 1.75 -1.47
N GLU A 400 -13.16 2.30 -0.27
CA GLU A 400 -14.37 3.05 0.08
C GLU A 400 -14.59 4.24 -0.88
N GLN A 401 -13.58 5.06 -1.10
CA GLN A 401 -13.71 6.21 -2.01
C GLN A 401 -13.97 5.77 -3.46
N SER A 402 -13.42 4.63 -3.88
CA SER A 402 -13.63 4.11 -5.24
C SER A 402 -15.03 3.53 -5.42
N ILE A 403 -15.53 2.76 -4.45
CA ILE A 403 -16.89 2.21 -4.48
C ILE A 403 -17.92 3.34 -4.36
N ASN A 404 -17.71 4.30 -3.46
CA ASN A 404 -18.58 5.48 -3.34
C ASN A 404 -18.68 6.25 -4.64
N GLN A 405 -17.54 6.53 -5.29
CA GLN A 405 -17.54 7.20 -6.58
C GLN A 405 -18.27 6.37 -7.66
N TYR A 406 -18.06 5.06 -7.68
CA TYR A 406 -18.74 4.16 -8.60
C TYR A 406 -20.27 4.20 -8.40
N LEU A 407 -20.73 4.07 -7.15
CA LEU A 407 -22.16 4.12 -6.82
C LEU A 407 -22.77 5.44 -7.25
N LYS A 408 -22.17 6.59 -6.89
CA LYS A 408 -22.62 7.93 -7.35
C LYS A 408 -22.72 8.06 -8.87
N THR A 409 -21.89 7.33 -9.61
CA THR A 409 -21.85 7.40 -11.07
C THR A 409 -22.86 6.45 -11.72
N LYS A 410 -23.19 5.32 -11.07
CA LYS A 410 -24.09 4.28 -11.60
C LYS A 410 -25.53 4.39 -11.12
N THR A 411 -25.76 4.98 -9.95
CA THR A 411 -27.08 5.12 -9.34
C THR A 411 -27.54 6.57 -9.37
N SER A 412 -28.79 6.81 -9.00
CA SER A 412 -29.36 8.15 -8.85
C SER A 412 -28.99 8.83 -7.50
N ILE A 413 -28.16 8.18 -6.69
CA ILE A 413 -27.91 8.55 -5.29
C ILE A 413 -26.88 9.69 -5.21
N VAL A 414 -27.30 10.78 -4.55
CA VAL A 414 -26.47 11.98 -4.33
C VAL A 414 -26.05 12.13 -2.86
N ASP A 415 -26.73 11.45 -1.93
CA ASP A 415 -26.44 11.55 -0.51
C ASP A 415 -25.14 10.81 -0.14
N GLU A 416 -24.05 11.58 -0.01
CA GLU A 416 -22.74 11.05 0.33
C GLU A 416 -22.67 10.55 1.78
N VAL A 417 -23.45 11.13 2.69
CA VAL A 417 -23.42 10.78 4.11
C VAL A 417 -24.08 9.43 4.32
N ALA A 418 -25.25 9.21 3.70
CA ALA A 418 -25.93 7.92 3.73
C ALA A 418 -25.07 6.80 3.12
N LEU A 419 -24.34 7.08 2.02
CA LEU A 419 -23.40 6.13 1.43
C LEU A 419 -22.22 5.82 2.37
N GLN A 420 -21.67 6.84 3.05
CA GLN A 420 -20.60 6.63 4.04
C GLN A 420 -21.08 5.81 5.25
N ASP A 421 -22.33 5.97 5.67
CA ASP A 421 -22.92 5.23 6.78
C ASP A 421 -23.07 3.72 6.48
N LEU A 422 -23.10 3.32 5.20
CA LEU A 422 -23.03 1.91 4.81
C LEU A 422 -21.71 1.22 5.16
N TYR A 423 -20.65 1.95 5.47
CA TYR A 423 -19.37 1.36 5.89
C TYR A 423 -19.17 1.30 7.41
N LYS A 424 -19.97 2.03 8.20
CA LYS A 424 -19.81 2.13 9.67
C LYS A 424 -20.42 0.94 10.42
N GLU A 425 -19.78 0.45 11.48
CA GLU A 425 -20.40 -0.60 12.32
C GLU A 425 -21.70 -0.09 12.98
N GLY A 426 -22.77 -0.90 12.91
CA GLY A 426 -24.08 -0.54 13.45
C GLY A 426 -24.86 0.51 12.65
N GLY A 427 -24.34 0.93 11.48
CA GLY A 427 -25.09 1.79 10.55
C GLY A 427 -26.37 1.10 10.05
N ILE A 428 -27.44 1.88 9.89
CA ILE A 428 -28.74 1.41 9.42
C ILE A 428 -28.83 1.67 7.91
N ASN A 429 -29.57 0.84 7.17
CA ASN A 429 -29.91 1.17 5.80
C ASN A 429 -30.92 2.35 5.80
N GLU A 430 -30.45 3.54 5.44
CA GLU A 430 -31.28 4.75 5.33
C GLU A 430 -31.93 4.92 3.95
N PHE A 431 -31.58 4.07 2.98
CA PHE A 431 -32.12 4.11 1.63
C PHE A 431 -33.50 3.47 1.56
N ASP A 432 -34.35 4.01 0.69
CA ASP A 432 -35.63 3.36 0.37
C ASP A 432 -35.41 2.06 -0.44
N GLU A 433 -36.49 1.33 -0.69
CA GLU A 433 -36.42 0.03 -1.38
C GLU A 433 -35.90 0.15 -2.82
N GLU A 434 -36.27 1.21 -3.54
CA GLU A 434 -35.85 1.44 -4.93
C GLU A 434 -34.35 1.76 -4.98
N GLN A 435 -33.90 2.68 -4.14
CA GLN A 435 -32.49 3.04 -3.98
C GLN A 435 -31.65 1.85 -3.51
N THR A 436 -32.16 1.05 -2.57
CA THR A 436 -31.49 -0.17 -2.10
C THR A 436 -31.27 -1.15 -3.25
N ILE A 437 -32.30 -1.37 -4.08
CA ILE A 437 -32.20 -2.24 -5.26
C ILE A 437 -31.22 -1.66 -6.30
N GLU A 438 -31.21 -0.34 -6.53
CA GLU A 438 -30.23 0.31 -7.42
C GLU A 438 -28.78 0.04 -6.96
N ILE A 439 -28.51 0.15 -5.66
CA ILE A 439 -27.17 -0.15 -5.11
C ILE A 439 -26.85 -1.63 -5.28
N LEU A 440 -27.78 -2.54 -4.97
CA LEU A 440 -27.59 -3.98 -5.11
C LEU A 440 -27.32 -4.40 -6.57
N GLU A 441 -28.05 -3.84 -7.54
CA GLU A 441 -27.81 -4.03 -8.98
C GLU A 441 -26.39 -3.57 -9.34
N ALA A 442 -25.98 -2.38 -8.91
CA ALA A 442 -24.66 -1.83 -9.19
C ALA A 442 -23.55 -2.71 -8.59
N LEU A 443 -23.67 -3.11 -7.32
CA LEU A 443 -22.69 -3.97 -6.65
C LEU A 443 -22.58 -5.36 -7.30
N ASN A 444 -23.68 -5.91 -7.83
CA ASN A 444 -23.66 -7.22 -8.49
C ASN A 444 -22.88 -7.22 -9.82
N ILE A 445 -22.83 -6.08 -10.53
CA ILE A 445 -22.20 -6.00 -11.85
C ILE A 445 -20.83 -5.33 -11.86
N VAL A 446 -20.45 -4.64 -10.78
CA VAL A 446 -19.19 -3.88 -10.69
C VAL A 446 -17.98 -4.74 -11.04
N LYS A 447 -17.09 -4.23 -11.90
CA LYS A 447 -15.82 -4.87 -12.25
C LYS A 447 -14.63 -4.07 -11.69
N ILE A 448 -13.85 -4.69 -10.81
CA ILE A 448 -12.73 -4.09 -10.08
C ILE A 448 -11.44 -4.77 -10.47
N LEU A 449 -10.47 -4.03 -10.98
CA LEU A 449 -9.15 -4.53 -11.35
C LEU A 449 -8.05 -3.89 -10.51
N ASP A 450 -7.17 -4.73 -9.98
CA ASP A 450 -5.82 -4.33 -9.59
C ASP A 450 -4.76 -4.83 -10.60
N PRO A 451 -4.14 -3.94 -11.39
CA PRO A 451 -3.19 -4.32 -12.44
C PRO A 451 -1.77 -4.66 -11.95
N ALA A 452 -1.51 -4.51 -10.64
CA ALA A 452 -0.26 -4.89 -9.98
C ALA A 452 -0.57 -5.35 -8.56
N CYS A 453 -1.33 -6.44 -8.45
CA CYS A 453 -2.09 -6.75 -7.25
C CYS A 453 -1.29 -7.23 -6.04
N GLY A 454 -0.02 -7.62 -6.22
CA GLY A 454 0.80 -8.14 -5.13
C GLY A 454 0.10 -9.30 -4.43
N SER A 455 0.07 -9.29 -3.10
CA SER A 455 -0.66 -10.27 -2.28
C SER A 455 -2.18 -10.13 -2.27
N GLY A 456 -2.75 -9.27 -3.12
CA GLY A 456 -4.19 -9.11 -3.25
C GLY A 456 -4.82 -8.18 -2.20
N ALA A 457 -4.07 -7.21 -1.67
CA ALA A 457 -4.57 -6.27 -0.67
C ALA A 457 -5.83 -5.51 -1.13
N PHE A 458 -5.81 -4.90 -2.33
CA PHE A 458 -6.98 -4.19 -2.88
C PHE A 458 -8.12 -5.13 -3.32
N PRO A 459 -7.87 -6.25 -4.03
CA PRO A 459 -8.88 -7.29 -4.28
C PRO A 459 -9.65 -7.71 -3.03
N MET A 460 -8.94 -8.03 -1.94
CA MET A 460 -9.56 -8.45 -0.67
C MET A 460 -10.23 -7.30 0.07
N GLY A 461 -9.63 -6.10 0.06
CA GLY A 461 -10.26 -4.90 0.62
C GLY A 461 -11.59 -4.58 -0.06
N ALA A 462 -11.63 -4.66 -1.40
CA ALA A 462 -12.85 -4.50 -2.18
C ALA A 462 -13.90 -5.56 -1.85
N LEU A 463 -13.51 -6.83 -1.74
CA LEU A 463 -14.40 -7.89 -1.28
C LEU A 463 -15.03 -7.52 0.08
N HIS A 464 -14.22 -7.24 1.10
CA HIS A 464 -14.72 -6.98 2.45
C HIS A 464 -15.63 -5.75 2.54
N LYS A 465 -15.29 -4.66 1.83
CA LYS A 465 -16.13 -3.45 1.82
C LYS A 465 -17.47 -3.67 1.11
N ILE A 466 -17.50 -4.44 0.02
CA ILE A 466 -18.76 -4.82 -0.62
C ILE A 466 -19.60 -5.69 0.33
N ILE A 467 -19.00 -6.68 1.00
CA ILE A 467 -19.71 -7.52 1.98
C ILE A 467 -20.29 -6.68 3.12
N THR A 468 -19.53 -5.71 3.63
CA THR A 468 -19.99 -4.77 4.69
C THR A 468 -21.25 -4.02 4.25
N ILE A 469 -21.30 -3.56 3.00
CA ILE A 469 -22.49 -2.90 2.45
C ILE A 469 -23.65 -3.91 2.33
N LEU A 470 -23.39 -5.10 1.78
CA LEU A 470 -24.41 -6.13 1.57
C LEU A 470 -25.01 -6.63 2.89
N HIS A 471 -24.26 -6.64 4.00
CA HIS A 471 -24.78 -6.95 5.34
C HIS A 471 -25.92 -6.02 5.76
N LYS A 472 -25.94 -4.78 5.27
CA LYS A 472 -26.97 -3.79 5.59
C LYS A 472 -28.10 -3.77 4.59
N LEU A 473 -27.78 -3.91 3.31
CA LEU A 473 -28.76 -3.82 2.23
C LEU A 473 -29.53 -5.13 2.01
N ASP A 474 -28.89 -6.28 2.23
CA ASP A 474 -29.47 -7.62 2.05
C ASP A 474 -28.93 -8.58 3.13
N PRO A 475 -29.36 -8.42 4.41
CA PRO A 475 -28.80 -9.15 5.55
C PRO A 475 -28.83 -10.67 5.40
N ASP A 476 -29.92 -11.20 4.85
CA ASP A 476 -30.15 -12.63 4.64
C ASP A 476 -29.71 -13.14 3.25
N ALA A 477 -29.08 -12.28 2.45
CA ALA A 477 -28.62 -12.57 1.08
C ALA A 477 -29.72 -13.08 0.13
N ILE A 478 -30.99 -12.70 0.36
CA ILE A 478 -32.14 -13.16 -0.41
C ILE A 478 -32.05 -12.63 -1.85
N TRP A 479 -31.92 -11.32 -1.99
CA TRP A 479 -31.85 -10.66 -3.30
C TRP A 479 -30.60 -11.13 -4.05
N TRP A 480 -29.47 -11.17 -3.35
CA TRP A 480 -28.18 -11.53 -3.92
C TRP A 480 -28.18 -12.96 -4.46
N LYS A 481 -28.78 -13.89 -3.72
CA LYS A 481 -28.96 -15.29 -4.13
C LYS A 481 -29.88 -15.41 -5.35
N GLU A 482 -31.04 -14.76 -5.34
CA GLU A 482 -31.97 -14.81 -6.46
C GLU A 482 -31.33 -14.30 -7.76
N LYS A 483 -30.56 -13.21 -7.69
CA LYS A 483 -29.86 -12.65 -8.84
C LYS A 483 -28.79 -13.62 -9.39
N GLN A 484 -28.02 -14.26 -8.52
CA GLN A 484 -27.03 -15.27 -8.92
C GLN A 484 -27.67 -16.45 -9.67
N ILE A 485 -28.82 -16.94 -9.18
CA ILE A 485 -29.53 -18.05 -9.82
C ILE A 485 -30.14 -17.60 -11.15
N LYS A 486 -30.76 -16.42 -11.22
CA LYS A 486 -31.43 -15.90 -12.42
C LYS A 486 -30.47 -15.71 -13.60
N ASN A 487 -29.21 -15.40 -13.33
CA ASN A 487 -28.18 -15.20 -14.36
C ASN A 487 -27.71 -16.52 -15.02
N ILE A 488 -28.11 -17.69 -14.51
CA ILE A 488 -27.74 -18.98 -15.09
C ILE A 488 -28.74 -19.36 -16.20
N PRO A 489 -28.31 -19.48 -17.48
CA PRO A 489 -29.24 -19.72 -18.59
C PRO A 489 -29.92 -21.10 -18.51
N ASN A 490 -29.16 -22.12 -18.14
CA ASN A 490 -29.60 -23.51 -18.14
C ASN A 490 -30.51 -23.82 -16.93
N ALA A 491 -31.73 -24.32 -17.17
CA ALA A 491 -32.71 -24.60 -16.12
C ALA A 491 -32.28 -25.69 -15.12
N LEU A 492 -31.52 -26.69 -15.58
CA LEU A 492 -31.02 -27.78 -14.76
C LEU A 492 -29.84 -27.33 -13.89
N ALA A 493 -28.96 -26.49 -14.45
CA ALA A 493 -27.90 -25.82 -13.70
C ALA A 493 -28.47 -24.80 -12.69
N ARG A 494 -29.56 -24.10 -13.02
CA ARG A 494 -30.29 -23.24 -12.09
C ARG A 494 -30.82 -24.00 -10.88
N LYS A 495 -31.49 -25.14 -11.12
CA LYS A 495 -32.01 -25.98 -10.05
C LYS A 495 -30.90 -26.50 -9.14
N TYR A 496 -29.80 -26.95 -9.72
CA TYR A 496 -28.61 -27.38 -8.98
C TYR A 496 -28.01 -26.24 -8.15
N MET A 497 -27.83 -25.04 -8.74
CA MET A 497 -27.31 -23.87 -8.01
C MET A 497 -28.26 -23.43 -6.90
N GLN A 498 -29.57 -23.54 -7.10
CA GLN A 498 -30.57 -23.21 -6.09
C GLN A 498 -30.48 -24.15 -4.90
N GLU A 499 -30.54 -25.47 -5.14
CA GLU A 499 -30.38 -26.49 -4.10
C GLU A 499 -29.03 -26.33 -3.37
N HIS A 500 -27.97 -25.97 -4.10
CA HIS A 500 -26.65 -25.71 -3.56
C HIS A 500 -26.65 -24.50 -2.60
N LEU A 501 -27.12 -23.33 -3.05
CA LEU A 501 -27.14 -22.10 -2.23
C LEU A 501 -28.19 -22.12 -1.10
N ASP A 502 -29.20 -23.00 -1.14
CA ASP A 502 -30.18 -23.18 -0.04
C ASP A 502 -29.54 -23.70 1.25
N SER A 503 -28.44 -24.43 1.14
CA SER A 503 -27.73 -25.02 2.29
C SER A 503 -26.61 -24.14 2.88
N LYS A 504 -26.38 -22.93 2.33
CA LYS A 504 -25.20 -22.11 2.62
C LYS A 504 -25.51 -20.90 3.48
N SER A 505 -24.48 -20.42 4.18
CA SER A 505 -24.56 -19.20 4.96
C SER A 505 -24.73 -17.98 4.03
N PRO A 506 -25.48 -16.95 4.45
CA PRO A 506 -25.60 -15.69 3.67
C PRO A 506 -24.24 -15.08 3.32
N ASP A 507 -23.25 -15.17 4.22
CA ASP A 507 -21.90 -14.65 3.99
C ASP A 507 -21.15 -15.37 2.89
N TYR A 508 -21.22 -16.70 2.88
CA TYR A 508 -20.64 -17.49 1.79
C TYR A 508 -21.26 -17.12 0.43
N ILE A 509 -22.59 -17.00 0.38
CA ILE A 509 -23.32 -16.66 -0.86
C ILE A 509 -22.88 -15.28 -1.38
N ARG A 510 -22.75 -14.29 -0.48
CA ARG A 510 -22.27 -12.95 -0.82
C ARG A 510 -20.83 -12.98 -1.32
N LYS A 511 -19.90 -13.58 -0.56
CA LYS A 511 -18.47 -13.64 -0.91
C LYS A 511 -18.23 -14.36 -2.23
N LEU A 512 -18.90 -15.50 -2.44
CA LEU A 512 -18.79 -16.24 -3.70
C LEU A 512 -19.21 -15.36 -4.88
N GLY A 513 -20.38 -14.71 -4.78
CA GLY A 513 -20.88 -13.83 -5.84
C GLY A 513 -19.92 -12.67 -6.15
N VAL A 514 -19.38 -12.00 -5.12
CA VAL A 514 -18.45 -10.88 -5.30
C VAL A 514 -17.11 -11.34 -5.90
N ILE A 515 -16.52 -12.42 -5.39
CA ILE A 515 -15.27 -12.96 -5.94
C ILE A 515 -15.45 -13.34 -7.41
N GLN A 516 -16.53 -14.05 -7.75
CA GLN A 516 -16.77 -14.51 -9.12
C GLN A 516 -17.03 -13.36 -10.09
N ASN A 517 -17.83 -12.37 -9.69
CA ASN A 517 -18.30 -11.34 -10.60
C ASN A 517 -17.46 -10.08 -10.61
N SER A 518 -16.79 -9.73 -9.50
CA SER A 518 -16.30 -8.35 -9.32
C SER A 518 -14.79 -8.22 -9.20
N ILE A 519 -14.11 -9.22 -8.65
CA ILE A 519 -12.70 -9.08 -8.26
C ILE A 519 -11.74 -9.61 -9.35
N TYR A 520 -10.79 -8.78 -9.79
CA TYR A 520 -9.77 -9.16 -10.77
C TYR A 520 -8.41 -8.60 -10.36
N GLY A 521 -7.34 -9.38 -10.58
CA GLY A 521 -5.97 -9.00 -10.24
C GLY A 521 -4.95 -9.48 -11.26
N VAL A 522 -3.91 -8.69 -11.50
CA VAL A 522 -2.78 -9.06 -12.36
C VAL A 522 -1.49 -8.79 -11.62
N ASP A 523 -0.55 -9.72 -11.67
CA ASP A 523 0.81 -9.49 -11.19
C ASP A 523 1.84 -10.12 -12.13
N LEU A 524 3.05 -9.58 -12.15
CA LEU A 524 4.15 -10.14 -12.93
C LEU A 524 4.74 -11.39 -12.25
N GLN A 525 4.66 -11.48 -10.92
CA GLN A 525 5.21 -12.57 -10.14
C GLN A 525 4.15 -13.67 -9.91
N PRO A 526 4.39 -14.93 -10.35
CA PRO A 526 3.44 -16.03 -10.11
C PRO A 526 3.06 -16.16 -8.63
N ILE A 527 4.05 -16.07 -7.73
CA ILE A 527 3.85 -16.18 -6.28
C ILE A 527 2.85 -15.15 -5.75
N ALA A 528 2.88 -13.90 -6.23
CA ALA A 528 1.95 -12.85 -5.82
C ALA A 528 0.50 -13.22 -6.17
N THR A 529 0.29 -13.74 -7.38
CA THR A 529 -1.02 -14.25 -7.81
C THR A 529 -1.46 -15.46 -7.00
N GLU A 530 -0.55 -16.37 -6.63
CA GLU A 530 -0.85 -17.51 -5.75
C GLU A 530 -1.33 -17.07 -4.37
N ILE A 531 -0.68 -16.06 -3.78
CA ILE A 531 -1.09 -15.51 -2.48
C ILE A 531 -2.48 -14.86 -2.58
N SER A 532 -2.75 -14.14 -3.66
CA SER A 532 -4.07 -13.54 -3.89
C SER A 532 -5.17 -14.60 -4.00
N LYS A 533 -4.89 -15.72 -4.69
CA LYS A 533 -5.78 -16.88 -4.75
C LYS A 533 -5.96 -17.53 -3.38
N LEU A 534 -4.88 -17.73 -2.63
CA LEU A 534 -4.87 -18.32 -1.28
C LEU A 534 -5.80 -17.54 -0.33
N ARG A 535 -5.68 -16.22 -0.32
CA ARG A 535 -6.51 -15.34 0.53
C ARG A 535 -7.97 -15.39 0.13
N SER A 536 -8.26 -15.41 -1.17
CA SER A 536 -9.62 -15.58 -1.68
C SER A 536 -10.23 -16.91 -1.22
N PHE A 537 -9.45 -18.00 -1.22
CA PHE A 537 -9.89 -19.30 -0.73
C PHE A 537 -10.12 -19.33 0.77
N LEU A 538 -9.20 -18.76 1.57
CA LEU A 538 -9.39 -18.67 3.02
C LEU A 538 -10.68 -17.92 3.34
N SER A 539 -10.90 -16.76 2.72
CA SER A 539 -12.08 -15.93 2.95
C SER A 539 -13.41 -16.68 2.68
N LEU A 540 -13.43 -17.60 1.72
CA LEU A 540 -14.58 -18.48 1.44
C LEU A 540 -14.73 -19.61 2.46
N VAL A 541 -13.65 -20.35 2.72
CA VAL A 541 -13.70 -21.52 3.62
C VAL A 541 -14.06 -21.09 5.04
N ILE A 542 -13.69 -19.89 5.46
CA ILE A 542 -14.01 -19.32 6.77
C ILE A 542 -15.53 -19.26 7.02
N ASP A 543 -16.34 -18.96 6.01
CA ASP A 543 -17.80 -18.80 6.18
C ASP A 543 -18.61 -20.07 5.90
N GLU A 544 -17.93 -21.16 5.49
CA GLU A 544 -18.56 -22.46 5.30
C GLU A 544 -18.99 -23.07 6.63
N SER A 545 -20.20 -23.65 6.65
CA SER A 545 -20.70 -24.39 7.80
C SER A 545 -20.27 -25.85 7.72
N ILE A 546 -19.73 -26.40 8.82
CA ILE A 546 -19.25 -27.77 8.87
C ILE A 546 -20.35 -28.68 9.42
N TYR A 547 -20.75 -29.65 8.61
CA TYR A 547 -21.74 -30.68 8.97
C TYR A 547 -21.07 -32.05 8.92
N ASP A 548 -20.67 -32.58 10.08
CA ASP A 548 -19.80 -33.76 10.18
C ASP A 548 -20.32 -35.01 9.44
N ASN A 549 -21.64 -35.16 9.31
CA ASN A 549 -22.28 -36.32 8.66
C ASN A 549 -22.70 -36.07 7.20
N ALA A 550 -22.50 -34.86 6.67
CA ALA A 550 -22.84 -34.54 5.28
C ALA A 550 -21.76 -35.03 4.32
N GLU A 551 -22.11 -35.20 3.04
CA GLU A 551 -21.12 -35.42 1.98
C GLU A 551 -20.06 -34.31 2.02
N ASN A 552 -18.78 -34.70 1.96
CA ASN A 552 -17.65 -33.78 2.08
C ASN A 552 -17.69 -32.86 3.31
N ARG A 553 -18.40 -33.27 4.38
CA ARG A 553 -18.68 -32.49 5.59
C ARG A 553 -19.38 -31.14 5.35
N GLY A 554 -20.11 -31.02 4.24
CA GLY A 554 -20.79 -29.79 3.83
C GLY A 554 -19.87 -28.71 3.24
N ILE A 555 -18.58 -29.01 3.07
CA ILE A 555 -17.59 -28.10 2.48
C ILE A 555 -17.66 -28.18 0.96
N GLU A 556 -17.68 -27.04 0.28
CA GLU A 556 -17.64 -27.04 -1.19
C GLU A 556 -16.22 -27.09 -1.75
N PRO A 557 -16.06 -27.65 -2.96
CA PRO A 557 -14.84 -27.49 -3.74
C PRO A 557 -14.56 -26.00 -3.99
N LEU A 558 -13.31 -25.58 -3.76
CA LEU A 558 -12.89 -24.20 -4.02
C LEU A 558 -13.03 -23.84 -5.51
N PRO A 559 -13.37 -22.58 -5.84
CA PRO A 559 -13.45 -22.13 -7.22
C PRO A 559 -12.06 -22.12 -7.90
N ASN A 560 -12.03 -22.15 -9.22
CA ASN A 560 -10.80 -22.01 -10.00
C ASN A 560 -10.60 -20.54 -10.39
N LEU A 561 -9.54 -19.92 -9.88
CA LEU A 561 -9.32 -18.47 -9.93
C LEU A 561 -8.30 -18.03 -11.01
N GLU A 562 -7.90 -18.91 -11.91
CA GLU A 562 -6.87 -18.67 -12.95
C GLU A 562 -7.29 -17.58 -13.97
N PHE A 563 -8.60 -17.35 -14.14
CA PHE A 563 -9.15 -16.24 -14.93
C PHE A 563 -9.62 -15.07 -14.07
N LYS A 564 -9.16 -14.98 -12.82
CA LYS A 564 -9.46 -13.91 -11.86
C LYS A 564 -8.18 -13.25 -11.37
N PHE A 565 -7.16 -14.06 -11.13
CA PHE A 565 -5.79 -13.63 -10.86
C PHE A 565 -4.87 -14.18 -11.95
N VAL A 566 -4.32 -13.28 -12.77
CA VAL A 566 -3.51 -13.64 -13.95
C VAL A 566 -2.07 -13.21 -13.76
N THR A 567 -1.14 -14.11 -14.08
CA THR A 567 0.29 -13.79 -14.08
C THR A 567 0.70 -13.22 -15.43
N ALA A 568 0.89 -11.91 -15.53
CA ALA A 568 1.22 -11.24 -16.79
C ALA A 568 1.97 -9.92 -16.60
N ASN A 569 2.71 -9.51 -17.64
CA ASN A 569 3.19 -8.14 -17.74
C ASN A 569 2.07 -7.19 -18.19
N THR A 570 1.44 -6.52 -17.23
CA THR A 570 0.31 -5.61 -17.49
C THR A 570 0.66 -4.42 -18.41
N LEU A 571 1.93 -4.01 -18.47
CA LEU A 571 2.35 -2.83 -19.25
C LEU A 571 2.43 -3.10 -20.76
N ILE A 572 2.51 -4.37 -21.18
CA ILE A 572 2.67 -4.78 -22.58
C ILE A 572 1.34 -5.38 -23.06
N GLY A 573 0.74 -4.79 -24.08
CA GLY A 573 -0.48 -5.29 -24.71
C GLY A 573 -0.18 -6.24 -25.85
N LEU A 574 -1.23 -6.86 -26.39
CA LEU A 574 -1.12 -7.62 -27.64
C LEU A 574 -0.72 -6.70 -28.80
N PRO A 575 0.14 -7.17 -29.73
CA PRO A 575 0.45 -6.44 -30.97
C PRO A 575 -0.81 -6.09 -31.76
N GLU A 576 -0.81 -4.92 -32.40
CA GLU A 576 -1.84 -4.51 -33.37
C GLU A 576 -1.62 -5.26 -34.70
N ASP A 577 -2.69 -5.83 -35.26
CA ASP A 577 -2.64 -6.44 -36.59
C ASP A 577 -2.53 -5.32 -37.64
N GLY A 578 -1.48 -5.36 -38.46
CA GLY A 578 -1.26 -4.44 -39.57
C GLY A 578 -2.27 -4.63 -40.70
N GLY A 579 -3.52 -4.18 -40.50
CA GLY A 579 -4.55 -4.05 -41.53
C GLY A 579 -5.37 -5.30 -41.87
N GLN A 580 -6.69 -5.07 -41.95
CA GLN A 580 -7.78 -5.89 -42.54
C GLN A 580 -8.32 -7.11 -41.76
N GLN A 581 -9.60 -6.98 -41.35
CA GLN A 581 -10.66 -8.00 -41.43
C GLN A 581 -10.50 -9.37 -40.70
N GLY A 582 -9.82 -9.45 -39.56
CA GLY A 582 -9.69 -10.73 -38.81
C GLY A 582 -10.71 -11.02 -37.69
N MET A 583 -11.42 -10.00 -37.17
CA MET A 583 -12.20 -10.14 -35.92
C MET A 583 -13.62 -10.68 -36.12
N PHE A 584 -14.24 -10.48 -37.29
CA PHE A 584 -15.59 -10.99 -37.59
C PHE A 584 -15.63 -12.50 -37.86
N ASP A 585 -14.52 -13.10 -38.32
CA ASP A 585 -14.47 -14.54 -38.65
C ASP A 585 -14.27 -15.46 -37.43
N LYS A 586 -14.03 -14.91 -36.23
CA LYS A 586 -13.66 -15.65 -35.01
C LYS A 586 -14.59 -15.41 -33.82
N PHE A 587 -15.75 -14.82 -34.08
CA PHE A 587 -16.71 -14.43 -33.03
C PHE A 587 -17.26 -15.64 -32.27
N GLU A 588 -17.51 -16.75 -32.95
CA GLU A 588 -18.01 -18.00 -32.33
C GLU A 588 -16.97 -18.62 -31.39
N GLU A 589 -15.71 -18.74 -31.80
CA GLU A 589 -14.64 -19.25 -30.94
C GLU A 589 -14.41 -18.36 -29.71
N LEU A 590 -14.49 -17.03 -29.90
CA LEU A 590 -14.37 -16.05 -28.81
C LEU A 590 -15.46 -16.21 -27.76
N GLN A 591 -16.72 -16.32 -28.18
CA GLN A 591 -17.84 -16.59 -27.28
C GLN A 591 -17.70 -17.94 -26.57
N LEU A 592 -17.20 -18.96 -27.28
CA LEU A 592 -16.97 -20.26 -26.68
C LEU A 592 -15.86 -20.22 -25.62
N LEU A 593 -14.78 -19.48 -25.85
CA LEU A 593 -13.73 -19.28 -24.83
C LEU A 593 -14.28 -18.55 -23.60
N GLU A 594 -15.15 -17.56 -23.79
CA GLU A 594 -15.85 -16.88 -22.70
C GLU A 594 -16.72 -17.82 -21.87
N GLN A 595 -17.52 -18.65 -22.55
CA GLN A 595 -18.30 -19.68 -21.88
C GLN A 595 -17.42 -20.67 -21.11
N LEU A 596 -16.32 -21.13 -21.71
CA LEU A 596 -15.40 -22.07 -21.06
C LEU A 596 -14.72 -21.48 -19.82
N ARG A 597 -14.40 -20.17 -19.82
CA ARG A 597 -13.90 -19.49 -18.61
C ARG A 597 -14.93 -19.52 -17.48
N GLY A 598 -16.20 -19.23 -17.79
CA GLY A 598 -17.29 -19.30 -16.83
C GLY A 598 -17.50 -20.72 -16.29
N ASP A 599 -17.55 -21.72 -17.18
CA ASP A 599 -17.71 -23.12 -16.80
C ASP A 599 -16.53 -23.65 -15.97
N TYR A 600 -15.31 -23.12 -16.20
CA TYR A 600 -14.11 -23.52 -15.49
C TYR A 600 -14.16 -23.13 -14.01
N LEU A 601 -14.71 -21.95 -13.68
CA LEU A 601 -14.70 -21.35 -12.33
C LEU A 601 -15.23 -22.28 -11.22
N GLN A 602 -16.22 -23.13 -11.50
CA GLN A 602 -16.78 -24.09 -10.54
C GLN A 602 -16.58 -25.56 -10.96
N SER A 603 -15.63 -25.83 -11.86
CA SER A 603 -15.35 -27.20 -12.31
C SER A 603 -14.38 -27.94 -11.36
N SER A 604 -14.52 -29.26 -11.28
CA SER A 604 -13.63 -30.13 -10.49
C SER A 604 -13.41 -31.48 -11.19
N GLY A 605 -12.34 -32.19 -10.83
CA GLY A 605 -12.07 -33.55 -11.32
C GLY A 605 -12.04 -33.64 -12.85
N LYS A 606 -12.69 -34.66 -13.43
CA LYS A 606 -12.69 -34.91 -14.88
C LYS A 606 -13.26 -33.74 -15.71
N LYS A 607 -14.34 -33.10 -15.23
CA LYS A 607 -14.95 -31.95 -15.92
C LYS A 607 -13.95 -30.79 -16.07
N LYS A 608 -13.13 -30.55 -15.03
CA LYS A 608 -12.06 -29.53 -15.05
C LYS A 608 -11.03 -29.84 -16.15
N SER A 609 -10.56 -31.09 -16.20
CA SER A 609 -9.60 -31.54 -17.24
C SER A 609 -10.18 -31.42 -18.65
N ASP A 610 -11.43 -31.83 -18.86
CA ASP A 610 -12.11 -31.74 -20.15
C ASP A 610 -12.26 -30.28 -20.62
N ILE A 611 -12.54 -29.35 -19.70
CA ILE A 611 -12.60 -27.91 -19.99
C ILE A 611 -11.21 -27.37 -20.36
N LYS A 612 -10.14 -27.74 -19.63
CA LYS A 612 -8.76 -27.34 -19.95
C LYS A 612 -8.39 -27.77 -21.37
N GLU A 613 -8.64 -29.03 -21.73
CA GLU A 613 -8.36 -29.55 -23.08
C GLU A 613 -9.19 -28.87 -24.16
N ARG A 614 -10.49 -28.65 -23.89
CA ARG A 614 -11.39 -27.97 -24.83
C ARG A 614 -10.96 -26.53 -25.05
N PHE A 615 -10.59 -25.82 -23.99
CA PHE A 615 -10.07 -24.45 -24.07
C PHE A 615 -8.83 -24.40 -24.97
N SER A 616 -7.83 -25.25 -24.73
CA SER A 616 -6.62 -25.31 -25.57
C SER A 616 -6.93 -25.65 -27.03
N ARG A 617 -7.92 -26.51 -27.29
CA ARG A 617 -8.35 -26.86 -28.66
C ARG A 617 -9.01 -25.69 -29.37
N VAL A 618 -9.93 -25.00 -28.69
CA VAL A 618 -10.63 -23.82 -29.25
C VAL A 618 -9.65 -22.68 -29.49
N GLN A 619 -8.74 -22.44 -28.54
CA GLN A 619 -7.65 -21.47 -28.69
C GLN A 619 -6.78 -21.78 -29.91
N LYS A 620 -6.27 -23.02 -30.05
CA LYS A 620 -5.47 -23.40 -31.22
C LYS A 620 -6.24 -23.28 -32.53
N LYS A 621 -7.53 -23.63 -32.55
CA LYS A 621 -8.41 -23.49 -33.73
C LYS A 621 -8.61 -22.02 -34.11
N ALA A 622 -8.83 -21.15 -33.11
CA ALA A 622 -9.04 -19.72 -33.34
C ALA A 622 -7.84 -19.03 -33.99
N PHE A 623 -6.62 -19.59 -33.87
CA PHE A 623 -5.38 -18.92 -34.28
C PHE A 623 -4.49 -19.72 -35.24
N SER A 624 -4.94 -20.87 -35.74
CA SER A 624 -4.17 -21.73 -36.65
C SER A 624 -4.11 -21.25 -38.11
N SER A 625 -4.93 -20.26 -38.51
CA SER A 625 -5.14 -19.87 -39.91
C SER A 625 -4.17 -18.82 -40.49
N GLN A 626 -3.15 -18.36 -39.75
CA GLN A 626 -2.14 -17.44 -40.29
C GLN A 626 -0.85 -18.20 -40.69
N ASN A 627 -0.60 -18.28 -42.00
CA ASN A 627 0.39 -19.12 -42.69
C ASN A 627 1.89 -18.87 -42.39
N ASN A 628 2.28 -18.22 -41.30
CA ASN A 628 3.69 -18.01 -40.92
C ASN A 628 4.00 -18.46 -39.48
N LEU A 629 3.50 -19.65 -39.11
CA LEU A 629 3.53 -20.25 -37.77
C LEU A 629 4.93 -20.50 -37.15
N PHE A 630 6.04 -20.23 -37.84
CA PHE A 630 7.38 -20.63 -37.39
C PHE A 630 8.46 -19.54 -37.41
N ALA A 631 8.15 -18.28 -37.74
CA ALA A 631 9.19 -17.25 -37.91
C ALA A 631 9.11 -16.04 -36.96
N ASP A 632 7.95 -15.69 -36.41
CA ASP A 632 7.79 -14.47 -35.60
C ASP A 632 7.14 -14.72 -34.23
N HIS A 633 7.99 -14.90 -33.21
CA HIS A 633 7.60 -15.05 -31.81
C HIS A 633 6.93 -13.79 -31.22
N GLU A 634 7.02 -12.64 -31.90
CA GLU A 634 6.38 -11.40 -31.46
C GLU A 634 4.99 -11.20 -32.06
N SER A 635 4.57 -12.07 -32.99
CA SER A 635 3.25 -11.96 -33.63
C SER A 635 2.08 -12.18 -32.66
N ARG A 636 0.96 -11.49 -32.91
CA ARG A 636 -0.27 -11.58 -32.11
C ARG A 636 -0.80 -13.02 -32.00
N SER A 637 -0.85 -13.74 -33.12
CA SER A 637 -1.33 -15.13 -33.15
C SER A 637 -0.43 -16.09 -32.37
N PHE A 638 0.89 -15.93 -32.45
CA PHE A 638 1.82 -16.75 -31.66
C PHE A 638 1.59 -16.52 -30.16
N LYS A 639 1.55 -15.26 -29.72
CA LYS A 639 1.29 -14.87 -28.32
C LYS A 639 -0.03 -15.41 -27.78
N LEU A 640 -1.09 -15.39 -28.61
CA LEU A 640 -2.40 -15.94 -28.25
C LEU A 640 -2.43 -17.47 -28.21
N MET A 641 -1.65 -18.16 -29.04
CA MET A 641 -1.53 -19.62 -29.04
C MET A 641 -0.64 -20.16 -27.92
N SER A 642 0.41 -19.42 -27.56
CA SER A 642 1.38 -19.83 -26.53
C SER A 642 0.91 -19.55 -25.11
N TRP A 643 -0.03 -18.62 -24.93
CA TRP A 643 -0.58 -18.34 -23.60
C TRP A 643 -1.33 -19.54 -23.05
N ASN A 644 -0.86 -20.06 -21.92
CA ASN A 644 -1.50 -21.13 -21.18
C ASN A 644 -2.03 -20.58 -19.85
N PRO A 645 -3.35 -20.34 -19.71
CA PRO A 645 -3.93 -19.85 -18.45
C PRO A 645 -3.85 -20.87 -17.31
N PHE A 646 -3.57 -22.14 -17.61
CA PHE A 646 -3.49 -23.22 -16.62
C PHE A 646 -2.05 -23.60 -16.27
N GLY A 647 -1.07 -22.83 -16.75
CA GLY A 647 0.35 -23.02 -16.46
C GLY A 647 0.89 -21.96 -15.51
N ASP A 648 2.10 -22.20 -15.02
CA ASP A 648 2.72 -21.40 -13.96
C ASP A 648 3.61 -20.24 -14.50
N GLU A 649 3.71 -20.12 -15.82
CA GLU A 649 4.56 -19.13 -16.49
C GLU A 649 3.87 -17.78 -16.62
N ALA A 650 4.61 -16.71 -16.30
CA ALA A 650 4.16 -15.34 -16.50
C ALA A 650 4.04 -15.02 -17.99
N SER A 651 2.87 -14.52 -18.41
CA SER A 651 2.68 -13.99 -19.76
C SER A 651 3.50 -12.71 -19.97
N THR A 652 4.14 -12.57 -21.13
CA THR A 652 4.88 -11.36 -21.49
C THR A 652 3.98 -10.19 -21.91
N TRP A 653 2.67 -10.42 -21.99
CA TRP A 653 1.65 -9.46 -22.39
C TRP A 653 0.37 -9.64 -21.59
N PHE A 654 -0.46 -8.60 -21.57
CA PHE A 654 -1.77 -8.58 -20.92
C PHE A 654 -2.84 -8.00 -21.87
N ASP A 655 -3.97 -8.69 -21.96
CA ASP A 655 -5.18 -8.17 -22.62
C ASP A 655 -6.40 -8.60 -21.80
N PRO A 656 -7.20 -7.65 -21.28
CA PRO A 656 -8.26 -7.97 -20.33
C PRO A 656 -9.43 -8.70 -21.00
N GLN A 657 -9.68 -8.50 -22.29
CA GLN A 657 -10.75 -9.20 -23.01
C GLN A 657 -10.39 -10.67 -23.17
N TRP A 658 -9.14 -10.97 -23.53
CA TRP A 658 -8.68 -12.35 -23.68
C TRP A 658 -8.54 -13.08 -22.35
N MET A 659 -7.96 -12.41 -21.37
CA MET A 659 -7.60 -13.03 -20.10
C MET A 659 -8.77 -13.08 -19.11
N PHE A 660 -9.61 -12.05 -19.09
CA PHE A 660 -10.73 -11.96 -18.15
C PHE A 660 -12.12 -12.03 -18.81
N GLY A 661 -12.20 -11.90 -20.14
CA GLY A 661 -13.50 -11.70 -20.81
C GLY A 661 -14.07 -10.29 -20.59
N ILE A 662 -13.25 -9.32 -20.20
CA ILE A 662 -13.67 -7.97 -19.84
C ILE A 662 -12.86 -6.95 -20.64
N GLU A 663 -13.52 -6.06 -21.37
CA GLU A 663 -12.78 -5.02 -22.10
C GLU A 663 -12.36 -3.85 -21.21
N LYS A 664 -13.23 -3.46 -20.27
CA LYS A 664 -13.07 -2.28 -19.41
C LYS A 664 -13.60 -2.55 -18.01
N PHE A 665 -13.02 -1.86 -17.03
CA PHE A 665 -13.35 -1.99 -15.62
C PHE A 665 -14.05 -0.74 -15.11
N ASP A 666 -14.96 -0.91 -14.16
CA ASP A 666 -15.61 0.22 -13.50
C ASP A 666 -14.69 0.87 -12.46
N ILE A 667 -13.85 0.06 -11.81
CA ILE A 667 -12.85 0.53 -10.87
C ILE A 667 -11.51 -0.09 -11.24
N VAL A 668 -10.49 0.75 -11.42
CA VAL A 668 -9.09 0.32 -11.44
C VAL A 668 -8.41 0.91 -10.22
N ILE A 669 -7.81 0.06 -9.39
CA ILE A 669 -7.26 0.44 -8.08
C ILE A 669 -5.94 -0.27 -7.85
N GLY A 670 -5.00 0.32 -7.11
CA GLY A 670 -3.74 -0.37 -6.83
C GLY A 670 -2.60 0.50 -6.31
N ASN A 671 -1.49 -0.17 -6.02
CA ASN A 671 -0.21 0.44 -5.69
C ASN A 671 0.85 0.06 -6.75
N PRO A 672 0.96 0.82 -7.87
CA PRO A 672 1.87 0.48 -8.95
C PRO A 672 3.36 0.60 -8.53
N PRO A 673 4.29 -0.09 -9.21
CA PRO A 673 5.71 -0.11 -8.85
C PRO A 673 6.43 1.24 -9.04
N TYR A 674 7.30 1.60 -8.09
CA TYR A 674 8.01 2.91 -8.05
C TYR A 674 9.45 2.87 -8.59
N VAL A 675 9.68 2.28 -9.76
CA VAL A 675 11.02 2.12 -10.35
C VAL A 675 11.19 2.96 -11.61
N TYR A 676 12.40 3.47 -11.87
CA TYR A 676 12.66 4.15 -13.15
C TYR A 676 12.84 3.14 -14.28
N THR A 677 12.34 3.46 -15.47
CA THR A 677 12.47 2.61 -16.67
C THR A 677 13.91 2.28 -17.09
N ARG A 678 14.91 3.02 -16.59
CA ARG A 678 16.34 2.74 -16.82
C ARG A 678 16.92 1.70 -15.86
N ASP A 679 16.27 1.49 -14.73
CA ASP A 679 16.76 0.64 -13.64
C ASP A 679 16.17 -0.78 -13.75
N VAL A 680 15.23 -1.00 -14.69
CA VAL A 680 14.63 -2.30 -15.00
C VAL A 680 14.98 -2.69 -16.43
N ASN A 681 15.47 -3.91 -16.63
CA ASN A 681 15.78 -4.44 -17.94
C ASN A 681 14.54 -5.12 -18.56
N PHE A 682 13.68 -4.35 -19.22
CA PHE A 682 12.56 -4.87 -20.01
C PHE A 682 12.95 -5.23 -21.45
N GLY A 683 14.25 -5.29 -21.77
CA GLY A 683 14.75 -5.46 -23.13
C GLY A 683 14.87 -4.15 -23.92
N SER A 684 15.61 -4.19 -25.04
CA SER A 684 15.92 -3.01 -25.86
C SER A 684 14.69 -2.34 -26.47
N GLY A 685 13.64 -3.12 -26.82
CA GLY A 685 12.43 -2.63 -27.47
C GLY A 685 11.38 -2.01 -26.53
N PHE A 686 11.48 -2.19 -25.20
CA PHE A 686 10.44 -1.72 -24.28
C PHE A 686 10.30 -0.20 -24.26
N LYS A 687 11.41 0.54 -24.36
CA LYS A 687 11.37 2.02 -24.41
C LYS A 687 10.64 2.50 -25.66
N ASP A 688 10.89 1.86 -26.80
CA ASP A 688 10.24 2.22 -28.06
C ASP A 688 8.77 1.86 -28.03
N TYR A 689 8.41 0.70 -27.47
CA TYR A 689 7.02 0.31 -27.21
C TYR A 689 6.31 1.33 -26.32
N VAL A 690 6.92 1.73 -25.19
CA VAL A 690 6.31 2.70 -24.27
C VAL A 690 6.09 4.04 -24.96
N ASN A 691 7.08 4.52 -25.71
CA ASN A 691 6.95 5.75 -26.48
C ASN A 691 5.83 5.65 -27.52
N LYS A 692 5.77 4.57 -28.30
CA LYS A 692 4.76 4.35 -29.32
C LYS A 692 3.36 4.21 -28.72
N GLU A 693 3.19 3.34 -27.73
CA GLU A 693 1.86 2.96 -27.24
C GLU A 693 1.26 3.95 -26.25
N TYR A 694 2.07 4.62 -25.45
CA TYR A 694 1.58 5.52 -24.41
C TYR A 694 1.83 7.00 -24.74
N PHE A 695 3.06 7.38 -25.08
CA PHE A 695 3.41 8.80 -25.22
C PHE A 695 3.05 9.41 -26.57
N SER A 696 3.21 8.67 -27.68
CA SER A 696 2.93 9.19 -29.03
C SER A 696 1.45 9.55 -29.23
N ARG A 697 0.57 8.96 -28.41
CA ARG A 697 -0.88 9.19 -28.42
C ARG A 697 -1.30 10.42 -27.61
N ILE A 698 -0.37 11.09 -26.93
CA ILE A 698 -0.62 12.28 -26.13
C ILE A 698 -0.27 13.52 -26.94
N ALA A 699 -1.18 14.50 -26.97
CA ALA A 699 -0.91 15.79 -27.58
C ALA A 699 0.19 16.52 -26.79
N LEU A 700 1.24 16.97 -27.49
CA LEU A 700 2.29 17.76 -26.88
C LEU A 700 1.79 19.19 -26.61
N PRO A 701 1.80 19.65 -25.35
CA PRO A 701 1.36 21.00 -25.03
C PRO A 701 2.34 22.05 -25.57
N GLU A 702 1.84 23.18 -26.09
CA GLU A 702 2.67 24.30 -26.55
C GLU A 702 3.64 24.82 -25.46
N LYS A 703 3.20 24.77 -24.20
CA LYS A 703 3.96 25.21 -23.01
C LYS A 703 4.90 24.12 -22.45
N SER A 704 4.94 22.92 -23.05
CA SER A 704 5.85 21.86 -22.57
C SER A 704 7.29 22.18 -22.95
N LYS A 705 8.12 22.38 -21.93
CA LYS A 705 9.58 22.58 -22.07
C LYS A 705 10.37 21.28 -21.85
N SER A 706 9.69 20.16 -21.58
CA SER A 706 10.32 18.88 -21.21
C SER A 706 10.36 17.92 -22.40
N ARG A 707 11.49 17.88 -23.12
CA ARG A 707 11.80 16.81 -24.11
C ARG A 707 12.67 15.69 -23.52
N GLN A 708 12.64 15.49 -22.20
CA GLN A 708 13.47 14.47 -21.55
C GLN A 708 12.76 13.11 -21.57
N ALA A 709 12.76 12.46 -22.74
CA ALA A 709 12.24 11.11 -22.97
C ALA A 709 13.01 9.98 -22.26
N GLY A 710 13.70 10.27 -21.14
CA GLY A 710 14.63 9.31 -20.54
C GLY A 710 14.80 9.50 -19.05
N LYS A 711 13.73 9.22 -18.28
CA LYS A 711 13.70 8.82 -16.85
C LYS A 711 12.26 8.89 -16.30
N ILE A 712 11.32 8.23 -16.98
CA ILE A 712 9.95 8.10 -16.45
C ILE A 712 9.93 6.98 -15.42
N ASN A 713 9.22 7.20 -14.31
CA ASN A 713 8.96 6.16 -13.32
C ASN A 713 7.77 5.29 -13.78
N LEU A 714 7.81 3.99 -13.53
CA LEU A 714 6.81 3.03 -13.98
C LEU A 714 5.39 3.38 -13.53
N PHE A 715 5.20 3.97 -12.34
CA PHE A 715 3.87 4.40 -11.88
C PHE A 715 3.16 5.30 -12.91
N ALA A 716 3.92 6.11 -13.66
CA ALA A 716 3.37 7.04 -14.62
C ALA A 716 2.86 6.32 -15.89
N ILE A 717 3.49 5.20 -16.26
CA ILE A 717 3.02 4.32 -17.35
C ILE A 717 1.78 3.55 -16.87
N PHE A 718 1.79 3.05 -15.63
CA PHE A 718 0.61 2.43 -15.02
C PHE A 718 -0.58 3.39 -14.95
N LEU A 719 -0.35 4.69 -14.71
CA LEU A 719 -1.41 5.70 -14.71
C LEU A 719 -2.06 5.84 -16.11
N LEU A 720 -1.26 5.85 -17.18
CA LEU A 720 -1.75 5.87 -18.56
C LEU A 720 -2.46 4.55 -18.94
N LEU A 721 -1.94 3.42 -18.49
CA LEU A 721 -2.58 2.11 -18.65
C LEU A 721 -3.92 2.05 -17.92
N GLY A 722 -3.98 2.48 -16.65
CA GLY A 722 -5.20 2.52 -15.85
C GLY A 722 -6.30 3.33 -16.53
N LYS A 723 -5.95 4.51 -17.08
CA LYS A 723 -6.85 5.31 -17.92
C LYS A 723 -7.37 4.56 -19.15
N LYS A 724 -6.54 3.72 -19.77
CA LYS A 724 -6.95 2.84 -20.88
C LYS A 724 -7.84 1.68 -20.40
N LEU A 725 -7.77 1.26 -19.14
CA LEU A 725 -8.53 0.12 -18.63
C LEU A 725 -9.88 0.50 -18.00
N ILE A 726 -10.06 1.74 -17.53
CA ILE A 726 -11.34 2.20 -16.99
C ILE A 726 -12.42 2.41 -18.08
N SER A 727 -13.67 2.12 -17.72
CA SER A 727 -14.86 2.40 -18.53
C SER A 727 -15.17 3.90 -18.59
N ASN A 728 -16.05 4.35 -19.48
CA ASN A 728 -16.39 5.78 -19.61
C ASN A 728 -16.96 6.40 -18.33
N THR A 729 -17.56 5.58 -17.47
CA THR A 729 -18.10 5.97 -16.15
C THR A 729 -17.26 5.41 -15.00
N GLY A 730 -16.06 4.92 -15.30
CA GLY A 730 -15.19 4.27 -14.32
C GLY A 730 -14.27 5.25 -13.60
N THR A 731 -13.71 4.78 -12.49
CA THR A 731 -12.73 5.52 -11.68
C THR A 731 -11.41 4.77 -11.59
N LEU A 732 -10.31 5.53 -11.57
CA LEU A 732 -8.94 5.05 -11.35
C LEU A 732 -8.42 5.64 -10.05
N THR A 733 -7.96 4.79 -9.12
CA THR A 733 -7.46 5.21 -7.80
C THR A 733 -6.11 4.55 -7.51
N TYR A 734 -5.03 5.32 -7.51
CA TYR A 734 -3.69 4.78 -7.22
C TYR A 734 -2.98 5.49 -6.08
N ILE A 735 -2.13 4.73 -5.37
CA ILE A 735 -1.07 5.30 -4.53
C ILE A 735 0.16 5.52 -5.40
N ILE A 736 0.59 6.76 -5.55
CA ILE A 736 1.74 7.11 -6.40
C ILE A 736 2.66 8.11 -5.71
N PRO A 737 3.95 8.18 -6.09
CA PRO A 737 4.87 9.18 -5.55
C PRO A 737 4.38 10.61 -5.84
N ASN A 738 4.51 11.51 -4.86
CA ASN A 738 4.06 12.90 -4.99
C ASN A 738 4.79 13.71 -6.06
N ASN A 739 5.84 13.12 -6.65
CA ASN A 739 6.62 13.64 -7.77
C ASN A 739 5.71 14.03 -8.94
N ILE A 740 4.60 13.31 -9.12
CA ILE A 740 3.60 13.60 -10.16
C ILE A 740 3.02 15.01 -10.03
N LEU A 741 2.90 15.56 -8.81
CA LEU A 741 2.31 16.87 -8.58
C LEU A 741 3.10 17.99 -9.28
N ARG A 742 4.44 17.87 -9.36
CA ARG A 742 5.34 18.96 -9.77
C ARG A 742 6.42 18.60 -10.78
N GLY A 743 6.88 17.35 -10.82
CA GLY A 743 8.04 16.95 -11.63
C GLY A 743 7.88 17.31 -13.10
N THR A 744 8.83 18.07 -13.65
CA THR A 744 8.78 18.53 -15.05
C THR A 744 8.80 17.39 -16.06
N VAL A 745 9.22 16.19 -15.67
CA VAL A 745 9.17 14.97 -16.49
C VAL A 745 7.72 14.46 -16.68
N TYR A 746 6.76 14.95 -15.88
CA TYR A 746 5.36 14.52 -15.91
C TYR A 746 4.40 15.59 -16.45
N ASP A 747 4.90 16.69 -17.04
CA ASP A 747 4.08 17.77 -17.59
C ASP A 747 3.12 17.29 -18.69
N VAL A 748 3.59 16.44 -19.61
CA VAL A 748 2.77 15.83 -20.68
C VAL A 748 1.66 14.95 -20.10
N ILE A 749 1.95 14.20 -19.03
CA ILE A 749 0.97 13.31 -18.39
C ILE A 749 -0.10 14.12 -17.65
N ARG A 750 0.31 15.15 -16.90
CA ARG A 750 -0.64 16.06 -16.22
C ARG A 750 -1.54 16.77 -17.22
N PHE A 751 -0.98 17.25 -18.33
CA PHE A 751 -1.76 17.86 -19.40
C PHE A 751 -2.79 16.90 -19.98
N ASP A 752 -2.41 15.65 -20.27
CA ASP A 752 -3.35 14.65 -20.78
C ASP A 752 -4.47 14.35 -19.78
N ILE A 753 -4.15 14.27 -18.49
CA ILE A 753 -5.14 14.09 -17.41
C ILE A 753 -6.12 15.27 -17.37
N LEU A 754 -5.62 16.50 -17.29
CA LEU A 754 -6.49 17.68 -17.18
C LEU A 754 -7.43 17.87 -18.40
N ASN A 755 -7.02 17.39 -19.58
CA ASN A 755 -7.84 17.50 -20.78
C ASN A 755 -8.86 16.36 -20.93
N LYS A 756 -8.49 15.12 -20.55
CA LYS A 756 -9.30 13.92 -20.84
C LYS A 756 -10.01 13.33 -19.61
N ASN A 757 -9.66 13.78 -18.41
CA ASN A 757 -10.14 13.22 -17.15
C ASN A 757 -10.59 14.31 -16.18
N ASN A 758 -11.39 13.90 -15.21
CA ASN A 758 -11.71 14.72 -14.04
C ASN A 758 -10.93 14.15 -12.85
N ILE A 759 -10.14 14.99 -12.20
CA ILE A 759 -9.52 14.71 -10.92
C ILE A 759 -10.62 14.76 -9.87
N ILE A 760 -10.91 13.61 -9.28
CA ILE A 760 -11.92 13.48 -8.22
C ILE A 760 -11.29 13.86 -6.89
N SER A 761 -10.13 13.27 -6.57
CA SER A 761 -9.42 13.55 -5.32
C SER A 761 -7.89 13.46 -5.45
N ILE A 762 -7.21 14.30 -4.66
CA ILE A 762 -5.77 14.25 -4.40
C ILE A 762 -5.57 14.27 -2.89
N VAL A 763 -5.04 13.20 -2.32
CA VAL A 763 -4.74 13.10 -0.88
C VAL A 763 -3.24 13.04 -0.70
N ASP A 764 -2.64 14.07 -0.10
CA ASP A 764 -1.22 14.07 0.26
C ASP A 764 -1.01 13.34 1.59
N LEU A 765 -0.41 12.15 1.51
CA LEU A 765 -0.13 11.31 2.68
C LEU A 765 1.11 11.80 3.45
N GLY A 766 1.81 12.82 2.97
CA GLY A 766 2.98 13.36 3.65
C GLY A 766 4.13 12.36 3.77
N ALA A 767 5.00 12.55 4.77
CA ALA A 767 6.10 11.64 5.08
C ALA A 767 5.79 10.87 6.37
N GLY A 768 6.10 9.57 6.40
CA GLY A 768 6.00 8.74 7.61
C GLY A 768 4.75 7.87 7.74
N ILE A 769 3.71 8.06 6.91
CA ILE A 769 2.52 7.17 6.92
C ILE A 769 2.89 5.74 6.46
N PHE A 770 3.81 5.60 5.50
CA PHE A 770 4.38 4.31 5.13
C PHE A 770 5.64 4.03 5.93
N ASN A 771 5.52 3.24 7.01
CA ASN A 771 6.67 2.70 7.70
C ASN A 771 7.60 1.98 6.69
N LYS A 772 8.80 2.54 6.46
CA LYS A 772 9.88 2.10 5.53
C LYS A 772 9.89 2.69 4.11
N VAL A 773 8.95 3.55 3.70
CA VAL A 773 9.06 4.27 2.41
C VAL A 773 9.57 5.69 2.67
N THR A 774 10.77 6.01 2.17
CA THR A 774 11.37 7.35 2.34
C THR A 774 10.78 8.42 1.42
N ALA A 775 9.98 8.04 0.44
CA ALA A 775 9.36 8.97 -0.51
C ALA A 775 7.92 9.31 -0.10
N SER A 776 7.58 10.59 -0.09
CA SER A 776 6.21 11.05 0.08
C SER A 776 5.33 10.61 -1.09
N THR A 777 4.12 10.15 -0.78
CA THR A 777 3.16 9.56 -1.71
C THR A 777 1.82 10.28 -1.63
N ILE A 778 0.99 10.11 -2.65
CA ILE A 778 -0.38 10.62 -2.70
C ILE A 778 -1.33 9.47 -3.05
N VAL A 779 -2.57 9.55 -2.57
CA VAL A 779 -3.69 8.85 -3.21
C VAL A 779 -4.22 9.77 -4.30
N PHE A 780 -4.25 9.27 -5.54
CA PHE A 780 -4.69 10.02 -6.70
C PHE A 780 -5.86 9.32 -7.37
N GLN A 781 -7.02 9.98 -7.38
CA GLN A 781 -8.26 9.46 -7.94
C GLN A 781 -8.71 10.30 -9.14
N ILE A 782 -8.93 9.66 -10.27
CA ILE A 782 -9.43 10.29 -11.49
C ILE A 782 -10.58 9.49 -12.10
N GLY A 783 -11.55 10.20 -12.66
CA GLY A 783 -12.60 9.63 -13.51
C GLY A 783 -12.39 10.02 -14.97
N ASN A 784 -13.05 9.33 -15.89
CA ASN A 784 -13.19 9.85 -17.25
C ASN A 784 -14.05 11.11 -17.25
N LYS A 785 -13.76 12.06 -18.14
CA LYS A 785 -14.44 13.35 -18.15
C LYS A 785 -15.93 13.19 -18.46
N ALA A 786 -16.76 13.25 -17.43
CA ALA A 786 -18.21 13.40 -17.52
C ALA A 786 -18.57 14.89 -17.53
N VAL A 787 -19.59 15.26 -18.29
CA VAL A 787 -20.08 16.64 -18.44
C VAL A 787 -20.66 17.10 -17.10
N GLY A 788 -19.93 17.86 -16.27
CA GLY A 788 -20.57 18.52 -15.12
C GLY A 788 -19.73 18.98 -13.92
N SER A 789 -18.52 18.47 -13.66
CA SER A 789 -17.71 18.95 -12.52
C SER A 789 -16.21 18.91 -12.79
N ASP A 790 -15.60 20.10 -12.79
CA ASP A 790 -14.14 20.32 -12.84
C ASP A 790 -13.58 20.63 -11.43
N MET A 791 -14.25 20.19 -10.35
CA MET A 791 -13.79 20.39 -8.97
C MET A 791 -13.06 19.15 -8.46
N ALA A 792 -11.80 19.32 -8.08
CA ALA A 792 -10.99 18.30 -7.42
C ALA A 792 -11.05 18.47 -5.90
N ASN A 793 -11.31 17.38 -5.18
CA ASN A 793 -11.14 17.35 -3.73
C ASN A 793 -9.67 17.22 -3.37
N VAL A 794 -9.18 18.02 -2.42
CA VAL A 794 -7.77 18.05 -2.03
C VAL A 794 -7.67 17.91 -0.53
N ILE A 795 -6.97 16.87 -0.09
CA ILE A 795 -6.72 16.57 1.32
C ILE A 795 -5.23 16.68 1.61
N THR A 796 -4.86 17.45 2.62
CA THR A 796 -3.48 17.69 3.07
C THR A 796 -3.37 17.52 4.58
N ASP A 797 -2.14 17.54 5.11
CA ASP A 797 -1.87 17.52 6.56
C ASP A 797 -2.51 16.32 7.28
N VAL A 798 -2.51 15.17 6.60
CA VAL A 798 -3.15 13.94 7.07
C VAL A 798 -2.44 13.40 8.30
N LYS A 799 -3.15 13.39 9.44
CA LYS A 799 -2.75 12.65 10.64
C LYS A 799 -3.47 11.31 10.74
N SER A 800 -4.73 11.27 10.31
CA SER A 800 -5.52 10.03 10.21
C SER A 800 -6.63 10.18 9.19
N LEU A 801 -6.64 9.31 8.17
CA LEU A 801 -7.73 9.26 7.19
C LEU A 801 -8.99 8.67 7.79
N VAL A 802 -8.85 7.62 8.60
CA VAL A 802 -9.97 6.92 9.25
C VAL A 802 -10.74 7.84 10.19
N ASN A 803 -10.04 8.72 10.91
CA ASN A 803 -10.64 9.61 11.90
C ASN A 803 -11.06 10.98 11.34
N GLY A 804 -10.81 11.26 10.06
CA GLY A 804 -11.09 12.59 9.50
C GLY A 804 -10.17 13.70 10.01
N ASP A 805 -8.97 13.37 10.52
CA ASP A 805 -8.00 14.35 11.03
C ASP A 805 -7.04 14.75 9.90
N TYR A 806 -7.52 15.66 9.07
CA TYR A 806 -6.83 16.23 7.92
C TYR A 806 -7.42 17.59 7.55
N HIS A 807 -6.74 18.32 6.66
CA HIS A 807 -7.25 19.53 6.05
C HIS A 807 -7.84 19.23 4.67
N GLU A 808 -9.08 19.63 4.40
CA GLU A 808 -9.80 19.38 3.15
C GLU A 808 -10.21 20.68 2.47
N LYS A 809 -10.04 20.76 1.15
CA LYS A 809 -10.51 21.87 0.31
C LYS A 809 -10.84 21.41 -1.10
N LYS A 810 -11.62 22.21 -1.82
CA LYS A 810 -11.95 21.97 -3.23
C LYS A 810 -11.21 22.95 -4.14
N ILE A 811 -10.59 22.45 -5.21
CA ILE A 811 -9.86 23.26 -6.19
C ILE A 811 -10.42 23.01 -7.59
N HIS A 812 -10.67 24.09 -8.34
CA HIS A 812 -11.10 23.98 -9.73
C HIS A 812 -9.93 23.58 -10.65
N GLN A 813 -10.08 22.55 -11.49
CA GLN A 813 -9.01 22.00 -12.33
C GLN A 813 -8.41 23.02 -13.31
N SER A 814 -9.19 24.03 -13.73
CA SER A 814 -8.68 25.11 -14.60
C SER A 814 -7.48 25.86 -14.00
N VAL A 815 -7.36 25.89 -12.67
CA VAL A 815 -6.19 26.46 -11.97
C VAL A 815 -4.92 25.72 -12.37
N PHE A 816 -4.98 24.39 -12.52
CA PHE A 816 -3.86 23.57 -12.95
C PHE A 816 -3.58 23.68 -14.45
N LEU A 817 -4.60 23.86 -15.29
CA LEU A 817 -4.43 24.05 -16.74
C LEU A 817 -3.66 25.33 -17.10
N ASN A 818 -3.82 26.38 -16.29
CA ASN A 818 -3.28 27.69 -16.59
C ASN A 818 -1.84 27.91 -16.10
N ASN A 819 -1.37 27.11 -15.15
CA ASN A 819 -0.06 27.31 -14.51
C ASN A 819 1.10 26.66 -15.29
N THR A 820 2.33 26.98 -14.88
CA THR A 820 3.55 26.49 -15.53
C THR A 820 3.70 24.98 -15.41
N SER A 821 3.92 24.31 -16.55
CA SER A 821 4.07 22.84 -16.63
C SER A 821 2.87 22.04 -16.11
N TYR A 822 1.70 22.66 -15.91
CA TYR A 822 0.46 22.01 -15.49
C TYR A 822 0.52 21.39 -14.09
N THR A 823 1.16 22.07 -13.13
CA THR A 823 1.38 21.57 -11.77
C THR A 823 0.10 21.47 -10.94
N PHE A 824 0.01 20.43 -10.12
CA PHE A 824 -1.07 20.25 -9.16
C PHE A 824 -0.66 20.94 -7.85
N ASN A 825 -0.80 22.27 -7.80
CA ASN A 825 -0.41 23.08 -6.64
C ASN A 825 -1.43 22.98 -5.52
N ILE A 826 -1.46 21.82 -4.87
CA ILE A 826 -2.47 21.47 -3.86
C ILE A 826 -2.36 22.28 -2.57
N MET A 827 -1.24 22.95 -2.29
CA MET A 827 -1.10 23.75 -1.05
C MET A 827 -1.73 25.14 -1.14
N LEU A 828 -1.92 25.72 -2.34
CA LEU A 828 -2.47 27.07 -2.50
C LEU A 828 -3.97 27.12 -2.17
N ASP A 829 -4.39 28.01 -1.29
CA ASP A 829 -5.80 28.40 -1.14
C ASP A 829 -6.22 29.48 -2.17
N GLU A 830 -7.46 29.97 -2.10
CA GLU A 830 -7.96 30.98 -3.03
C GLU A 830 -7.21 32.32 -2.93
N GLU A 831 -6.94 32.80 -1.72
CA GLU A 831 -6.22 34.06 -1.48
C GLU A 831 -4.78 33.98 -1.98
N GLN A 832 -4.09 32.88 -1.65
CA GLN A 832 -2.72 32.61 -2.10
C GLN A 832 -2.66 32.39 -3.61
N THR A 833 -3.68 31.79 -4.23
CA THR A 833 -3.79 31.66 -5.68
C THR A 833 -3.94 33.03 -6.34
N ASN A 834 -4.80 33.90 -5.79
CA ASN A 834 -4.98 35.27 -6.28
C ASN A 834 -3.70 36.07 -6.17
N LEU A 835 -3.00 35.98 -5.03
CA LEU A 835 -1.69 36.60 -4.83
C LEU A 835 -0.65 36.05 -5.82
N SER A 836 -0.60 34.73 -6.03
CA SER A 836 0.29 34.10 -7.00
C SER A 836 0.04 34.58 -8.43
N ASN A 837 -1.22 34.76 -8.82
CA ASN A 837 -1.61 35.30 -10.12
C ASN A 837 -1.26 36.79 -10.26
N LYS A 838 -1.54 37.61 -9.23
CA LYS A 838 -1.15 39.02 -9.18
C LYS A 838 0.35 39.21 -9.31
N ILE A 839 1.09 38.35 -8.60
CA ILE A 839 2.53 38.20 -8.78
C ILE A 839 2.73 37.87 -10.26
N SER A 840 2.44 36.68 -10.75
CA SER A 840 2.75 36.24 -12.13
C SER A 840 2.44 37.26 -13.24
N ASN A 841 1.30 37.95 -13.18
CA ASN A 841 0.86 38.90 -14.23
C ASN A 841 1.60 40.25 -14.25
N SER A 842 2.28 40.65 -13.18
CA SER A 842 2.86 41.99 -13.09
C SER A 842 4.23 42.16 -13.77
N LYS A 843 4.74 41.14 -14.50
CA LYS A 843 6.15 41.09 -14.94
C LYS A 843 6.46 39.99 -15.97
N ASN A 844 7.73 39.92 -16.38
CA ASN A 844 8.22 38.94 -17.35
C ASN A 844 8.99 37.78 -16.69
N ASP A 845 9.02 36.66 -17.42
CA ASP A 845 9.84 35.48 -17.12
C ASP A 845 11.32 35.83 -16.98
N PHE A 846 11.93 35.39 -15.87
CA PHE A 846 13.34 35.61 -15.55
C PHE A 846 14.28 35.13 -16.66
N GLY A 847 13.95 34.03 -17.32
CA GLY A 847 14.70 33.47 -18.43
C GLY A 847 14.89 34.46 -19.59
N ASN A 848 13.98 35.43 -19.76
CA ASN A 848 14.12 36.46 -20.80
C ASN A 848 15.32 37.40 -20.56
N TYR A 849 15.80 37.51 -19.32
CA TYR A 849 16.94 38.35 -18.95
C TYR A 849 18.27 37.60 -18.91
N CYS A 850 18.24 36.26 -19.01
CA CYS A 850 19.41 35.40 -18.93
C CYS A 850 19.94 35.05 -20.32
N ILE A 851 21.27 34.94 -20.45
CA ILE A 851 21.90 34.21 -21.56
C ILE A 851 21.66 32.73 -21.34
N ASP A 852 21.92 32.26 -20.12
CA ASP A 852 21.73 30.87 -19.74
C ASP A 852 21.51 30.75 -18.23
N ILE A 853 20.68 29.78 -17.88
CA ILE A 853 20.61 29.19 -16.54
C ILE A 853 21.10 27.76 -16.71
N ILE A 854 22.29 27.46 -16.18
CA ILE A 854 23.00 26.22 -16.48
C ILE A 854 23.54 25.54 -15.23
N GLU A 855 23.30 24.24 -15.15
CA GLU A 855 23.82 23.41 -14.05
C GLU A 855 25.36 23.39 -14.06
N GLY A 856 25.99 23.21 -12.90
CA GLY A 856 27.45 23.04 -12.83
C GLY A 856 27.96 21.78 -13.54
N ILE A 857 29.28 21.56 -13.51
CA ILE A 857 29.91 20.42 -14.16
C ILE A 857 29.53 19.09 -13.51
N VAL A 858 29.61 18.00 -14.27
CA VAL A 858 29.59 16.63 -13.75
C VAL A 858 30.99 16.06 -13.95
N ALA A 859 31.67 15.71 -12.88
CA ALA A 859 33.04 15.17 -12.89
C ALA A 859 33.11 13.86 -12.08
N HIS A 860 34.08 13.01 -12.42
CA HIS A 860 34.37 11.79 -11.67
C HIS A 860 35.09 12.13 -10.36
N LYS A 861 34.92 11.27 -9.34
CA LYS A 861 35.48 11.49 -7.99
C LYS A 861 37.00 11.66 -7.98
N HIS A 862 37.72 10.98 -8.87
CA HIS A 862 39.19 11.05 -8.94
C HIS A 862 39.73 12.40 -9.44
N LEU A 863 38.87 13.30 -9.92
CA LEU A 863 39.25 14.66 -10.29
C LEU A 863 39.02 15.68 -9.18
N ILE A 864 38.40 15.28 -8.07
CA ILE A 864 37.95 16.17 -6.99
C ILE A 864 38.73 15.83 -5.71
N PHE A 865 39.35 16.86 -5.12
CA PHE A 865 40.24 16.73 -3.96
C PHE A 865 39.89 17.73 -2.87
N GLU A 866 40.05 17.34 -1.61
CA GLU A 866 39.82 18.23 -0.46
C GLU A 866 41.00 19.20 -0.26
N THR A 867 42.19 18.82 -0.72
CA THR A 867 43.39 19.65 -0.69
C THR A 867 43.71 20.17 -2.08
N ARG A 868 44.19 21.42 -2.15
CA ARG A 868 44.58 22.05 -3.40
C ARG A 868 45.83 21.37 -3.99
N GLU A 869 45.69 20.82 -5.19
CA GLU A 869 46.79 20.24 -5.97
C GLU A 869 47.29 21.19 -7.07
N GLU A 870 48.42 20.85 -7.70
CA GLU A 870 48.94 21.56 -8.87
C GLU A 870 47.91 21.47 -10.02
N ASN A 871 47.63 22.60 -10.69
CA ASN A 871 46.60 22.71 -11.74
C ASN A 871 45.16 22.39 -11.30
N SER A 872 44.84 22.61 -10.02
CA SER A 872 43.48 22.54 -9.49
C SER A 872 42.81 23.91 -9.34
N PHE A 873 41.48 23.94 -9.49
CA PHE A 873 40.64 25.13 -9.38
C PHE A 873 39.61 24.95 -8.28
N ASP A 874 39.22 26.04 -7.62
CA ASP A 874 38.16 26.02 -6.63
C ASP A 874 36.86 25.47 -7.24
N LEU A 875 36.24 24.51 -6.55
CA LEU A 875 34.98 23.89 -6.95
C LEU A 875 33.88 24.26 -5.96
N ILE A 876 33.01 25.18 -6.36
CA ILE A 876 31.81 25.55 -5.59
C ILE A 876 30.81 24.40 -5.65
N GLU A 877 30.40 23.89 -4.50
CA GLU A 877 29.25 22.99 -4.36
C GLU A 877 28.05 23.72 -3.76
N GLY A 878 26.85 23.14 -3.92
CA GLY A 878 25.63 23.73 -3.35
C GLY A 878 25.74 24.00 -1.84
N LYS A 879 26.42 23.15 -1.07
CA LYS A 879 26.62 23.34 0.38
C LYS A 879 27.41 24.62 0.73
N ASP A 880 28.27 25.09 -0.18
CA ASP A 880 29.15 26.24 0.01
C ASP A 880 28.40 27.57 -0.23
N ILE A 881 27.30 27.52 -0.99
CA ILE A 881 26.49 28.70 -1.29
C ILE A 881 25.54 28.95 -0.11
N LYS A 882 25.55 30.16 0.43
CA LYS A 882 24.61 30.70 1.41
C LYS A 882 23.92 31.94 0.85
N ARG A 883 22.89 32.44 1.51
CA ARG A 883 22.19 33.64 1.04
C ARG A 883 23.19 34.79 1.00
N PHE A 884 23.40 35.38 -0.18
CA PHE A 884 24.32 36.50 -0.38
C PHE A 884 25.80 36.20 -0.11
N ASN A 885 26.19 34.97 0.22
CA ASN A 885 27.55 34.66 0.64
C ASN A 885 27.99 33.30 0.08
N ILE A 886 29.25 33.21 -0.35
CA ILE A 886 29.87 31.95 -0.78
C ILE A 886 30.96 31.63 0.22
N ARG A 887 30.82 30.51 0.93
CA ARG A 887 31.83 30.00 1.85
C ARG A 887 33.08 29.56 1.09
N GLU A 888 34.15 29.35 1.83
CA GLU A 888 35.35 28.72 1.30
C GLU A 888 35.02 27.34 0.74
N CYS A 889 35.52 27.06 -0.47
CA CYS A 889 35.21 25.82 -1.17
C CYS A 889 35.84 24.65 -0.41
N SER A 890 35.05 23.62 -0.12
CA SER A 890 35.57 22.42 0.56
C SER A 890 36.43 21.55 -0.38
N ASN A 891 36.31 21.77 -1.69
CA ASN A 891 36.86 20.90 -2.71
C ASN A 891 37.49 21.72 -3.85
N PHE A 892 38.48 21.10 -4.49
CA PHE A 892 39.17 21.59 -5.69
C PHE A 892 39.05 20.56 -6.79
N ILE A 893 39.05 21.02 -8.04
CA ILE A 893 39.00 20.15 -9.21
C ILE A 893 40.24 20.30 -10.08
N VAL A 894 40.87 19.18 -10.44
CA VAL A 894 41.88 19.15 -11.49
C VAL A 894 41.19 19.29 -12.85
N TRP A 895 41.54 20.35 -13.58
CA TRP A 895 40.81 20.72 -14.79
C TRP A 895 41.28 19.95 -16.03
N ASN A 896 40.82 18.70 -16.16
CA ASN A 896 41.00 17.87 -17.35
C ASN A 896 39.70 17.73 -18.14
N LYS A 897 39.49 18.58 -19.15
CA LYS A 897 38.26 18.60 -19.96
C LYS A 897 37.92 17.28 -20.64
N LYS A 898 38.91 16.43 -20.94
CA LYS A 898 38.68 15.14 -21.61
C LYS A 898 38.03 14.11 -20.69
N GLU A 899 38.23 14.25 -19.37
CA GLU A 899 37.72 13.33 -18.36
C GLU A 899 36.49 13.86 -17.63
N ILE A 900 36.20 15.16 -17.72
CA ILE A 900 34.99 15.73 -17.14
C ILE A 900 33.78 15.28 -17.98
N HIS A 901 32.89 14.50 -17.37
CA HIS A 901 31.68 13.96 -18.01
C HIS A 901 30.77 15.05 -18.60
N ARG A 902 30.68 16.25 -17.99
CA ARG A 902 30.01 17.43 -18.56
C ARG A 902 30.77 18.73 -18.24
N THR A 903 31.45 19.31 -19.23
CA THR A 903 32.40 20.43 -19.10
C THR A 903 31.79 21.84 -19.02
N ARG A 904 30.59 22.03 -19.59
CA ARG A 904 29.88 23.32 -19.78
C ARG A 904 30.63 24.30 -20.72
N PRO A 905 29.92 25.30 -21.29
CA PRO A 905 30.56 26.32 -22.15
C PRO A 905 31.65 27.11 -21.41
N GLU A 906 32.73 27.48 -22.12
CA GLU A 906 33.86 28.20 -21.50
C GLU A 906 33.49 29.58 -20.98
N TYR A 907 32.60 30.29 -21.68
CA TYR A 907 32.20 31.65 -21.30
C TYR A 907 31.72 31.71 -19.84
N LEU A 908 31.08 30.65 -19.35
CA LEU A 908 30.58 30.54 -17.98
C LEU A 908 31.68 30.74 -16.93
N TRP A 909 32.90 30.30 -17.24
CA TRP A 909 34.05 30.38 -16.37
C TRP A 909 34.89 31.63 -16.62
N GLU A 910 34.62 32.36 -17.69
CA GLU A 910 35.32 33.59 -18.06
C GLU A 910 34.55 34.86 -17.63
N GLU A 911 33.25 34.74 -17.40
CA GLU A 911 32.39 35.81 -16.89
C GLU A 911 32.95 36.40 -15.60
N GLU A 912 33.12 37.74 -15.58
CA GLU A 912 33.60 38.48 -14.40
C GLU A 912 32.63 38.42 -13.23
N LYS A 913 31.35 38.22 -13.53
CA LYS A 913 30.27 38.20 -12.56
C LYS A 913 29.23 37.19 -13.00
N LYS A 914 28.92 36.23 -12.13
CA LYS A 914 27.82 35.29 -12.34
C LYS A 914 27.08 35.03 -11.02
N ILE A 915 25.78 34.78 -11.10
CA ILE A 915 25.03 34.32 -9.93
C ILE A 915 25.20 32.81 -9.84
N VAL A 916 25.56 32.32 -8.65
CA VAL A 916 25.58 30.90 -8.33
C VAL A 916 24.52 30.62 -7.28
N MET A 917 23.78 29.52 -7.45
CA MET A 917 22.73 29.14 -6.53
C MET A 917 22.73 27.64 -6.24
N GLN A 918 22.20 27.29 -5.07
CA GLN A 918 21.95 25.90 -4.74
C GLN A 918 20.94 25.30 -5.71
N ARG A 919 21.28 24.13 -6.27
CA ARG A 919 20.32 23.34 -7.04
C ARG A 919 19.57 22.34 -6.17
N ILE A 920 20.22 21.84 -5.13
CA ILE A 920 19.62 20.94 -4.15
C ILE A 920 19.52 21.73 -2.85
N SER A 921 18.31 22.17 -2.49
CA SER A 921 18.04 22.99 -1.30
C SER A 921 16.73 22.56 -0.65
N GLY A 922 16.33 23.10 0.51
CA GLY A 922 15.11 22.66 1.21
C GLY A 922 14.53 23.73 2.13
N GLY A 923 13.44 23.39 2.81
CA GLY A 923 12.70 24.28 3.70
C GLY A 923 11.85 25.33 2.96
N LYS A 924 11.19 26.20 3.74
CA LYS A 924 10.29 27.27 3.26
C LYS A 924 10.91 28.30 2.32
N MET A 925 12.24 28.36 2.22
CA MET A 925 12.96 29.30 1.36
C MET A 925 14.02 28.59 0.51
N PRO A 926 13.62 27.83 -0.51
CA PRO A 926 14.51 26.93 -1.23
C PRO A 926 15.48 27.63 -2.20
N LEU A 927 15.25 28.89 -2.53
CA LEU A 927 16.15 29.67 -3.40
C LEU A 927 17.24 30.31 -2.54
N VAL A 928 18.48 29.86 -2.75
CA VAL A 928 19.67 30.36 -2.06
C VAL A 928 20.73 30.69 -3.10
N ALA A 929 21.03 31.98 -3.25
CA ALA A 929 21.89 32.50 -4.30
C ALA A 929 22.94 33.48 -3.76
N ALA A 930 24.07 33.59 -4.47
CA ALA A 930 25.12 34.55 -4.21
C ALA A 930 25.85 34.90 -5.52
N ILE A 931 26.67 35.95 -5.52
CA ILE A 931 27.44 36.37 -6.69
C ILE A 931 28.87 35.82 -6.60
N ASP A 932 29.31 35.13 -7.65
CA ASP A 932 30.71 34.76 -7.82
C ASP A 932 31.45 35.82 -8.64
N LEU A 933 32.48 36.40 -8.03
CA LEU A 933 33.41 37.37 -8.64
C LEU A 933 34.79 36.76 -8.93
N MET A 934 35.02 35.51 -8.53
CA MET A 934 36.34 34.86 -8.59
C MET A 934 36.49 33.88 -9.76
N LYS A 935 35.51 33.84 -10.68
CA LYS A 935 35.52 32.95 -11.86
C LYS A 935 35.67 31.47 -11.49
N ARG A 936 35.14 31.06 -10.34
CA ARG A 936 35.28 29.70 -9.80
C ARG A 936 34.50 28.69 -10.63
N LYS A 937 34.94 27.43 -10.58
CA LYS A 937 34.20 26.30 -11.17
C LYS A 937 33.09 25.88 -10.21
N SER A 938 32.02 25.28 -10.71
CA SER A 938 30.88 24.88 -9.88
C SER A 938 30.36 23.49 -10.24
N PHE A 939 30.00 22.70 -9.23
CA PHE A 939 29.58 21.31 -9.38
C PHE A 939 28.08 21.18 -9.71
N ALA A 940 27.64 20.00 -10.14
CA ALA A 940 26.25 19.72 -10.54
C ALA A 940 25.19 19.96 -9.44
N SER A 941 25.61 20.15 -8.19
CA SER A 941 24.77 20.60 -7.08
C SER A 941 24.42 22.10 -7.12
N THR A 942 24.85 22.82 -8.15
CA THR A 942 24.64 24.26 -8.35
C THR A 942 23.95 24.56 -9.68
N ASN A 943 23.23 25.69 -9.74
CA ASN A 943 22.87 26.36 -10.99
C ASN A 943 23.67 27.66 -11.10
N ASN A 944 24.14 27.98 -12.30
CA ASN A 944 24.85 29.20 -12.63
C ASN A 944 23.96 30.03 -13.56
N ILE A 945 23.88 31.34 -13.31
CA ILE A 945 23.05 32.26 -14.07
C ILE A 945 23.93 33.38 -14.60
N VAL A 946 23.87 33.59 -15.91
CA VAL A 946 24.54 34.68 -16.61
C VAL A 946 23.48 35.55 -17.26
N LEU A 947 23.53 36.86 -17.00
CA LEU A 947 22.59 37.84 -17.55
C LEU A 947 23.02 38.31 -18.95
N LYS A 948 22.04 38.67 -19.80
CA LYS A 948 22.33 39.29 -21.10
C LYS A 948 23.05 40.63 -20.91
N LYS A 949 23.76 41.07 -21.95
CA LYS A 949 24.67 42.22 -21.88
C LYS A 949 23.97 43.49 -21.37
N GLU A 950 22.74 43.73 -21.81
CA GLU A 950 21.88 44.85 -21.44
C GLU A 950 21.37 44.80 -19.98
N TYR A 951 21.44 43.64 -19.32
CA TYR A 951 20.97 43.44 -17.93
C TYR A 951 22.10 43.22 -16.93
N ARG A 952 23.38 43.39 -17.31
CA ARG A 952 24.53 43.15 -16.42
C ARG A 952 24.53 44.04 -15.17
N GLU A 953 23.97 45.24 -15.22
CA GLU A 953 23.84 46.13 -14.05
C GLU A 953 22.89 45.58 -12.97
N TYR A 954 22.07 44.57 -13.30
CA TYR A 954 21.04 44.03 -12.41
C TYR A 954 21.51 42.82 -11.58
N TYR A 955 22.78 42.42 -11.61
CA TYR A 955 23.24 41.21 -10.90
C TYR A 955 22.92 41.22 -9.40
N GLU A 956 23.22 42.31 -8.68
CA GLU A 956 22.89 42.49 -7.27
C GLU A 956 21.39 42.50 -7.03
N PHE A 957 20.66 43.26 -7.85
CA PHE A 957 19.20 43.36 -7.77
C PHE A 957 18.52 41.99 -7.92
N ILE A 958 18.90 41.22 -8.95
CA ILE A 958 18.37 39.88 -9.18
C ILE A 958 18.76 38.94 -8.04
N THR A 959 19.98 39.02 -7.53
CA THR A 959 20.40 38.18 -6.40
C THR A 959 19.62 38.52 -5.13
N CYS A 960 19.30 39.79 -4.91
CA CYS A 960 18.38 40.27 -3.88
C CYS A 960 16.97 39.69 -4.05
N LEU A 961 16.41 39.73 -5.26
CA LEU A 961 15.11 39.12 -5.54
C LEU A 961 15.10 37.61 -5.29
N LEU A 962 16.08 36.86 -5.83
CA LEU A 962 16.16 35.41 -5.67
C LEU A 962 16.28 34.95 -4.21
N ASN A 963 16.83 35.79 -3.33
CA ASN A 963 16.93 35.53 -1.89
C ASN A 963 15.81 36.16 -1.06
N SER A 964 14.91 36.95 -1.65
CA SER A 964 13.79 37.58 -0.94
C SER A 964 12.73 36.57 -0.50
N LYS A 965 12.01 36.91 0.57
CA LYS A 965 10.86 36.14 1.07
C LYS A 965 9.79 35.99 0.00
N LEU A 966 9.47 37.05 -0.76
CA LEU A 966 8.45 37.03 -1.81
C LEU A 966 8.73 36.01 -2.91
N ILE A 967 9.91 36.06 -3.54
CA ILE A 967 10.23 35.15 -4.65
C ILE A 967 10.42 33.72 -4.16
N ASN A 968 10.95 33.55 -2.93
CA ASN A 968 11.00 32.24 -2.29
C ASN A 968 9.61 31.68 -2.01
N TRP A 969 8.70 32.49 -1.46
CA TRP A 969 7.30 32.12 -1.23
C TRP A 969 6.62 31.73 -2.54
N PHE A 970 6.81 32.53 -3.60
CA PHE A 970 6.25 32.23 -4.91
C PHE A 970 6.78 30.89 -5.43
N TYR A 971 8.10 30.67 -5.38
CA TYR A 971 8.70 29.42 -5.82
C TYR A 971 8.23 28.23 -4.98
N ALA A 972 8.18 28.42 -3.66
CA ALA A 972 7.80 27.37 -2.72
C ALA A 972 6.37 26.90 -2.99
N ASN A 973 5.43 27.84 -3.10
CA ASN A 973 4.02 27.50 -3.27
C ASN A 973 3.67 27.05 -4.70
N ASN A 974 4.32 27.60 -5.74
CA ASN A 974 3.96 27.28 -7.13
C ASN A 974 4.75 26.12 -7.74
N PHE A 975 5.94 25.82 -7.23
CA PHE A 975 6.84 24.83 -7.84
C PHE A 975 7.31 23.75 -6.88
N SER A 976 7.46 24.03 -5.58
CA SER A 976 7.86 23.02 -4.59
C SER A 976 6.71 22.48 -3.73
N ASN A 977 5.49 23.02 -3.88
CA ASN A 977 4.31 22.70 -3.09
C ASN A 977 4.57 22.81 -1.58
N ASN A 978 5.29 23.85 -1.18
CA ASN A 978 5.68 24.15 0.21
C ASN A 978 6.39 22.98 0.94
N SER A 979 7.09 22.11 0.20
CA SER A 979 7.84 20.99 0.76
C SER A 979 8.97 21.46 1.66
N ASP A 980 8.99 21.02 2.92
CA ASP A 980 10.13 21.23 3.83
C ASP A 980 11.32 20.31 3.54
N LEU A 981 11.10 19.20 2.81
CA LEU A 981 12.16 18.30 2.35
C LEU A 981 13.03 18.92 1.25
N THR A 982 14.20 18.33 1.03
CA THR A 982 15.13 18.76 -0.02
C THR A 982 14.51 18.65 -1.42
N VAL A 983 14.48 19.75 -2.15
CA VAL A 983 13.98 19.90 -3.52
C VAL A 983 15.09 20.21 -4.51
N ASN A 984 14.87 19.77 -5.76
CA ASN A 984 15.74 20.07 -6.89
C ASN A 984 15.20 21.27 -7.66
N ILE A 985 15.96 22.37 -7.67
CA ILE A 985 15.61 23.62 -8.35
C ILE A 985 15.83 23.47 -9.85
N SER A 986 14.74 23.30 -10.59
CA SER A 986 14.78 23.07 -12.04
C SER A 986 15.07 24.36 -12.82
N LYS A 987 15.84 24.24 -13.92
CA LYS A 987 16.04 25.33 -14.90
C LYS A 987 14.70 25.89 -15.38
N THR A 988 13.77 25.00 -15.74
CA THR A 988 12.45 25.36 -16.28
C THR A 988 11.68 26.27 -15.35
N PHE A 989 11.65 25.98 -14.05
CA PHE A 989 10.93 26.81 -13.07
C PHE A 989 11.65 28.12 -12.76
N LEU A 990 13.00 28.11 -12.77
CA LEU A 990 13.77 29.34 -12.63
C LEU A 990 13.53 30.29 -13.80
N GLU A 991 13.49 29.79 -15.04
CA GLU A 991 13.21 30.63 -16.21
C GLU A 991 11.84 31.32 -16.11
N THR A 992 10.85 30.66 -15.52
CA THR A 992 9.49 31.19 -15.35
C THR A 992 9.30 31.97 -14.05
N LEU A 993 10.36 32.20 -13.27
CA LEU A 993 10.27 33.08 -12.11
C LEU A 993 9.89 34.47 -12.62
N PRO A 994 8.85 35.08 -12.06
CA PRO A 994 8.34 36.27 -12.69
C PRO A 994 9.03 37.47 -12.01
N ILE A 995 9.85 38.21 -12.77
CA ILE A 995 10.78 39.24 -12.29
C ILE A 995 10.45 40.63 -12.85
N LYS A 996 10.12 41.57 -11.96
CA LYS A 996 9.90 43.01 -12.26
C LYS A 996 11.22 43.76 -12.15
N LEU A 997 11.69 44.34 -13.27
CA LEU A 997 12.87 45.20 -13.27
C LEU A 997 12.52 46.62 -12.80
N ILE A 998 13.51 47.30 -12.22
CA ILE A 998 13.43 48.72 -11.82
C ILE A 998 14.29 49.59 -12.73
N GLU A 999 14.09 50.90 -12.67
CA GLU A 999 14.94 51.85 -13.38
C GLU A 999 16.41 51.73 -12.93
N VAL A 1000 17.33 51.88 -13.89
CA VAL A 1000 18.78 51.76 -13.65
C VAL A 1000 19.27 52.74 -12.57
N SER A 1001 18.67 53.92 -12.48
CA SER A 1001 18.94 54.94 -11.46
C SER A 1001 18.74 54.44 -10.02
N LYS A 1002 17.80 53.51 -9.81
CA LYS A 1002 17.45 52.96 -8.48
C LYS A 1002 18.25 51.70 -8.12
N LEU A 1003 19.06 51.16 -9.03
CA LEU A 1003 19.84 49.94 -8.78
C LEU A 1003 20.94 50.13 -7.73
N ASN A 1004 21.43 51.37 -7.53
CA ASN A 1004 22.47 51.66 -6.54
C ASN A 1004 22.06 51.26 -5.12
N ILE A 1005 20.78 51.43 -4.77
CA ILE A 1005 20.23 51.02 -3.47
C ILE A 1005 20.40 49.50 -3.29
N PHE A 1006 20.12 48.72 -4.32
CA PHE A 1006 20.27 47.26 -4.26
C PHE A 1006 21.73 46.80 -4.28
N LYS A 1007 22.63 47.54 -4.92
CA LYS A 1007 24.08 47.29 -4.83
C LYS A 1007 24.58 47.48 -3.40
N GLU A 1008 24.15 48.56 -2.74
CA GLU A 1008 24.48 48.82 -1.34
C GLU A 1008 23.87 47.76 -0.40
N LEU A 1009 22.58 47.46 -0.56
CA LEU A 1009 21.89 46.42 0.21
C LEU A 1009 22.57 45.05 0.06
N TYR A 1010 22.91 44.65 -1.16
CA TYR A 1010 23.64 43.40 -1.41
C TYR A 1010 24.99 43.40 -0.67
N SER A 1011 25.78 44.47 -0.79
CA SER A 1011 27.08 44.56 -0.12
C SER A 1011 26.95 44.49 1.41
N ASN A 1012 25.94 45.13 1.97
CA ASN A 1012 25.67 45.10 3.41
C ASN A 1012 25.23 43.70 3.87
N LEU A 1013 24.33 43.05 3.12
CA LEU A 1013 23.87 41.68 3.41
C LEU A 1013 24.99 40.65 3.32
N GLU A 1014 25.86 40.76 2.32
CA GLU A 1014 27.03 39.89 2.16
C GLU A 1014 28.03 40.04 3.32
N LYS A 1015 28.38 41.29 3.68
CA LYS A 1015 29.34 41.57 4.76
C LYS A 1015 28.82 41.21 6.15
N LYS A 1016 27.54 41.44 6.40
CA LYS A 1016 26.89 41.20 7.70
C LYS A 1016 26.37 39.77 7.84
N TYR A 1017 26.56 38.90 6.85
CA TYR A 1017 26.02 37.55 6.87
C TYR A 1017 26.38 36.79 8.17
N GLY A 1018 25.36 36.30 8.87
CA GLY A 1018 25.53 35.58 10.15
C GLY A 1018 25.57 36.45 11.40
N THR A 1019 25.44 37.77 11.30
CA THR A 1019 25.30 38.69 12.44
C THR A 1019 23.83 39.07 12.69
N ASP A 1020 23.52 39.66 13.85
CA ASP A 1020 22.16 40.16 14.12
C ASP A 1020 21.77 41.34 13.22
N GLU A 1021 22.74 42.14 12.79
CA GLU A 1021 22.51 43.26 11.86
C GLU A 1021 22.05 42.80 10.47
N PHE A 1022 22.37 41.55 10.08
CA PHE A 1022 21.86 40.96 8.84
C PHE A 1022 20.33 40.99 8.80
N LYS A 1023 19.67 40.68 9.93
CA LYS A 1023 18.21 40.63 10.01
C LYS A 1023 17.59 41.99 9.68
N ILE A 1024 18.23 43.07 10.12
CA ILE A 1024 17.75 44.45 9.88
C ILE A 1024 17.82 44.76 8.38
N GLU A 1025 18.96 44.55 7.74
CA GLU A 1025 19.09 44.82 6.29
C GLU A 1025 18.22 43.87 5.46
N TYR A 1026 18.03 42.65 5.92
CA TYR A 1026 17.19 41.67 5.25
C TYR A 1026 15.71 42.02 5.33
N ASN A 1027 15.24 42.54 6.47
CA ASN A 1027 13.88 43.06 6.62
C ASN A 1027 13.65 44.27 5.70
N LYS A 1028 14.62 45.20 5.62
CA LYS A 1028 14.57 46.32 4.65
C LYS A 1028 14.44 45.82 3.22
N LEU A 1029 15.28 44.87 2.81
CA LEU A 1029 15.20 44.25 1.48
C LEU A 1029 13.79 43.72 1.19
N ASN A 1030 13.21 42.96 2.12
CA ASN A 1030 11.89 42.37 1.92
C ASN A 1030 10.78 43.43 1.80
N LEU A 1031 10.83 44.50 2.61
CA LEU A 1031 9.92 45.64 2.47
C LEU A 1031 10.02 46.30 1.08
N PHE A 1032 11.24 46.50 0.58
CA PHE A 1032 11.45 47.01 -0.78
C PHE A 1032 10.81 46.10 -1.83
N VAL A 1033 10.99 44.78 -1.67
CA VAL A 1033 10.47 43.80 -2.61
C VAL A 1033 8.94 43.72 -2.55
N TYR A 1034 8.30 43.76 -1.38
CA TYR A 1034 6.83 43.71 -1.30
C TYR A 1034 6.18 44.89 -2.00
N LYS A 1035 6.69 46.09 -1.76
CA LYS A 1035 6.22 47.31 -2.43
C LYS A 1035 6.56 47.34 -3.91
N LEU A 1036 7.70 46.78 -4.33
CA LEU A 1036 8.01 46.63 -5.76
C LEU A 1036 6.93 45.85 -6.50
N TYR A 1037 6.32 44.84 -5.87
CA TYR A 1037 5.22 44.05 -6.45
C TYR A 1037 3.83 44.57 -6.07
N ASP A 1038 3.73 45.80 -5.58
CA ASP A 1038 2.47 46.49 -5.27
C ASP A 1038 1.59 45.67 -4.30
N LEU A 1039 2.22 45.03 -3.31
CA LEU A 1039 1.54 44.21 -2.32
C LEU A 1039 1.00 45.05 -1.16
N ASN A 1040 -0.26 44.80 -0.79
CA ASN A 1040 -0.89 45.40 0.39
C ASN A 1040 -0.48 44.65 1.68
N HIS A 1041 -0.85 45.19 2.83
CA HIS A 1041 -0.47 44.61 4.13
C HIS A 1041 -0.96 43.16 4.32
N ASP A 1042 -2.22 42.90 3.98
CA ASP A 1042 -2.84 41.58 4.14
C ASP A 1042 -2.16 40.53 3.24
N GLU A 1043 -1.83 40.88 1.99
CA GLU A 1043 -1.07 40.04 1.06
C GLU A 1043 0.35 39.75 1.57
N VAL A 1044 1.00 40.73 2.22
CA VAL A 1044 2.33 40.51 2.80
C VAL A 1044 2.27 39.54 3.97
N LEU A 1045 1.22 39.58 4.80
CA LEU A 1045 1.06 38.63 5.91
C LEU A 1045 0.91 37.18 5.43
N LEU A 1046 0.37 36.94 4.23
CA LEU A 1046 0.35 35.61 3.60
C LEU A 1046 1.75 35.07 3.27
N ILE A 1047 2.72 35.98 3.06
CA ILE A 1047 4.11 35.66 2.73
C ILE A 1047 4.99 35.63 3.98
N ASP A 1048 4.75 36.57 4.89
CA ASP A 1048 5.58 36.89 6.03
C ASP A 1048 4.72 37.23 7.24
N SER A 1049 4.23 36.19 7.90
CA SER A 1049 3.39 36.30 9.10
C SER A 1049 4.11 36.94 10.30
N THR A 1050 5.42 37.20 10.18
CA THR A 1050 6.23 37.86 11.21
C THR A 1050 6.39 39.37 10.99
N LEU A 1051 5.67 39.95 10.02
CA LEU A 1051 5.70 41.39 9.79
C LEU A 1051 5.16 42.15 11.02
N GLU A 1052 6.01 42.97 11.65
CA GLU A 1052 5.67 43.72 12.86
C GLU A 1052 4.94 45.04 12.59
N LEU A 1053 4.91 45.51 11.34
CA LEU A 1053 4.25 46.76 10.97
C LEU A 1053 2.72 46.61 10.98
N SER A 1054 2.03 47.60 11.53
CA SER A 1054 0.58 47.72 11.37
C SER A 1054 0.20 48.05 9.91
N LYS A 1055 -1.07 47.87 9.57
CA LYS A 1055 -1.59 48.14 8.23
C LYS A 1055 -1.34 49.59 7.80
N ASP A 1056 -1.65 50.56 8.67
CA ASP A 1056 -1.45 51.98 8.40
C ASP A 1056 0.04 52.33 8.25
N GLU A 1057 0.90 51.77 9.11
CA GLU A 1057 2.35 51.98 9.02
C GLU A 1057 2.90 51.43 7.70
N TYR A 1058 2.56 50.19 7.34
CA TYR A 1058 3.03 49.59 6.10
C TYR A 1058 2.52 50.37 4.88
N GLU A 1059 1.24 50.75 4.84
CA GLU A 1059 0.66 51.48 3.72
C GLU A 1059 1.26 52.88 3.55
N SER A 1060 1.66 53.53 4.65
CA SER A 1060 2.33 54.84 4.63
C SER A 1060 3.76 54.82 4.06
N ILE A 1061 4.41 53.64 3.97
CA ILE A 1061 5.76 53.52 3.42
C ILE A 1061 5.73 53.75 1.91
N ILE A 1062 6.38 54.84 1.48
CA ILE A 1062 6.67 55.17 0.09
C ILE A 1062 8.16 54.91 -0.15
N ILE A 1063 8.46 54.12 -1.19
CA ILE A 1063 9.83 53.90 -1.65
C ILE A 1063 10.14 54.94 -2.72
N GLU A 1064 10.93 55.95 -2.35
CA GLU A 1064 11.50 56.91 -3.30
C GLU A 1064 12.66 56.31 -4.09
#